data_AF-F8CRC8-F1
#
_entry.id   AF-F8CRC8-F1
#
_cell.length_a   1.000
_cell.length_b   1.000
_cell.length_c   1.000
_cell.angle_alpha   90.00
_cell.angle_beta   90.00
_cell.angle_gamma   90.00
#
_symmetry.space_group_name_H-M   'P 1'
#
loop_
_entity.id
_entity.type
_entity.pdbx_description
1 polymer ?
#
loop_
_entity_poly.entity_id
_entity_poly.type
_entity_poly.pdbx_seq_one_letter_code
_entity_poly.pdbx_strand_id
1 'polypeptide(L)'
;MKKADSLLDEMPPQLDQAIPLLREVVDAEPEHLLGLHSLSWALDPTRRMEPHRWERALKAEHWRLRDRILELTRGTKPSGKLTLAHRARSLALSQWAEDLVRRKPTVAQLDEVEAALDEADSMRPLPDHQRGRRGLEAWRALTQGKHEQGYRELLSKAEEHPGMCAQGVTDDSDPLNFQGLEGAFSDEGFHAWLRKQKPAARPKGKKAKDLDEGLLLAAGLDAKPFFGPGFEGNSRTGRVLALVALGADLEAKDSSKHSVLHLAAMVDDAALVKELLRLGAAPEAVDSKKSTPLHVAAEHGSVSCIALLAKGGVPVDALDASGRTALFEARQADVAQALIDAGANPNAGKGWTPLHQHARFKERGPVIEVLLKAGADASLKNGSGQTPVQEALEHKNASLAQLLGAKAPKGKAGTLDVRPLLEALERQRKTLLKAWYFEDKNVDGVEQVLKGLALQGATSWDQLAGALQGELPWTAMAVVELARDVLPAEEKAPRLSKLPRFVRGDLVVKGDVHLDGPLLVTGDLTVEGVVRNAGMEGLLVVGGTLHATGVDTDSEVVVGKDLVAQVVWGHGNDASLRVGGVLKADVVIADDHDIQAKVKAKHHYENGDFDAADAALKEVFIKKAFARSELDRDKLFNVLRQSGTVLA
;
A
#
# COMPACT_ATOMS: atom_id res chain seq x y z
N MET A 1 -25.79 13.66 8.48
CA MET A 1 -24.50 14.18 7.97
C MET A 1 -23.28 13.62 8.70
N LYS A 2 -22.98 14.01 9.95
CA LYS A 2 -21.76 13.56 10.69
C LYS A 2 -21.45 12.06 10.63
N LYS A 3 -22.47 11.21 10.73
CA LYS A 3 -22.33 9.75 10.62
C LYS A 3 -21.89 9.31 9.21
N ALA A 4 -22.42 9.95 8.16
CA ALA A 4 -22.02 9.67 6.78
C ALA A 4 -20.56 10.09 6.55
N ASP A 5 -20.14 11.26 7.05
CA ASP A 5 -18.75 11.73 6.92
C ASP A 5 -17.77 10.75 7.58
N SER A 6 -18.06 10.32 8.81
CA SER A 6 -17.24 9.34 9.51
C SER A 6 -17.09 8.02 8.75
N LEU A 7 -18.14 7.58 8.04
CA LEU A 7 -18.11 6.35 7.23
C LEU A 7 -17.31 6.53 5.92
N LEU A 8 -17.27 7.75 5.38
CA LEU A 8 -16.47 8.08 4.20
C LEU A 8 -14.98 8.25 4.51
N ASP A 9 -14.64 8.61 5.76
CA ASP A 9 -13.25 8.76 6.22
C ASP A 9 -12.57 7.42 6.60
N GLU A 10 -13.32 6.31 6.72
CA GLU A 10 -12.77 4.97 6.95
C GLU A 10 -11.92 4.47 5.76
N MET A 11 -10.96 3.57 6.01
CA MET A 11 -10.16 2.93 4.97
C MET A 11 -10.35 1.41 4.96
N PRO A 12 -11.06 0.83 3.96
CA PRO A 12 -11.75 1.50 2.85
C PRO A 12 -13.05 2.21 3.27
N PRO A 13 -13.52 3.22 2.51
CA PRO A 13 -14.77 3.93 2.80
C PRO A 13 -15.98 2.98 2.84
N GLN A 14 -16.84 3.15 3.84
CA GLN A 14 -18.02 2.30 4.07
C GLN A 14 -19.23 2.78 3.25
N LEU A 15 -19.10 2.77 1.92
CA LEU A 15 -20.05 3.40 0.98
C LEU A 15 -21.49 2.86 1.07
N ASP A 16 -21.64 1.55 1.28
CA ASP A 16 -22.96 0.90 1.41
C ASP A 16 -23.77 1.46 2.58
N GLN A 17 -23.10 1.97 3.61
CA GLN A 17 -23.72 2.60 4.78
C GLN A 17 -23.77 4.13 4.65
N ALA A 18 -22.78 4.75 4.00
CA ALA A 18 -22.69 6.20 3.86
C ALA A 18 -23.72 6.75 2.85
N ILE A 19 -23.88 6.11 1.68
CA ILE A 19 -24.75 6.59 0.60
C ILE A 19 -26.23 6.74 1.04
N PRO A 20 -26.85 5.74 1.70
CA PRO A 20 -28.23 5.88 2.17
C PRO A 20 -28.41 7.09 3.12
N LEU A 21 -27.46 7.31 4.03
CA LEU A 21 -27.49 8.44 4.96
C LEU A 21 -27.37 9.79 4.23
N LEU A 22 -26.56 9.86 3.17
CA LEU A 22 -26.44 11.08 2.36
C LEU A 22 -27.73 11.39 1.61
N ARG A 23 -28.42 10.36 1.11
CA ARG A 23 -29.74 10.51 0.47
C ARG A 23 -30.78 11.03 1.47
N GLU A 24 -30.86 10.43 2.67
CA GLU A 24 -31.75 10.90 3.74
C GLU A 24 -31.50 12.38 4.10
N VAL A 25 -30.24 12.79 4.15
CA VAL A 25 -29.88 14.19 4.42
C VAL A 25 -30.36 15.12 3.31
N VAL A 26 -30.13 14.78 2.04
CA VAL A 26 -30.57 15.61 0.91
C VAL A 26 -32.09 15.63 0.76
N ASP A 27 -32.77 14.52 1.07
CA ASP A 27 -34.23 14.45 1.06
C ASP A 27 -34.87 15.29 2.18
N ALA A 28 -34.22 15.38 3.36
CA ALA A 28 -34.70 16.19 4.49
C ALA A 28 -34.32 17.67 4.37
N GLU A 29 -33.11 17.97 3.88
CA GLU A 29 -32.55 19.31 3.72
C GLU A 29 -31.99 19.46 2.29
N PRO A 30 -32.82 19.87 1.32
CA PRO A 30 -32.41 19.96 -0.10
C PRO A 30 -31.24 20.92 -0.36
N GLU A 31 -31.12 21.95 0.49
CA GLU A 31 -30.05 22.93 0.47
C GLU A 31 -28.71 22.44 1.07
N HIS A 32 -28.64 21.17 1.51
CA HIS A 32 -27.49 20.60 2.21
C HIS A 32 -26.34 20.23 1.24
N LEU A 33 -25.58 21.25 0.85
CA LEU A 33 -24.36 21.18 0.02
C LEU A 33 -23.33 20.13 0.47
N LEU A 34 -23.28 19.87 1.77
CA LEU A 34 -22.33 18.92 2.36
C LEU A 34 -22.53 17.49 1.85
N GLY A 35 -23.74 17.10 1.43
CA GLY A 35 -23.96 15.78 0.83
C GLY A 35 -23.20 15.62 -0.49
N LEU A 36 -23.33 16.62 -1.37
CA LEU A 36 -22.63 16.69 -2.66
C LEU A 36 -21.11 16.86 -2.49
N HIS A 37 -20.70 17.71 -1.54
CA HIS A 37 -19.29 17.93 -1.20
C HIS A 37 -18.64 16.66 -0.65
N SER A 38 -19.32 15.91 0.21
CA SER A 38 -18.78 14.68 0.81
C SER A 38 -18.65 13.56 -0.21
N LEU A 39 -19.58 13.45 -1.18
CA LEU A 39 -19.39 12.55 -2.32
C LEU A 39 -18.25 13.00 -3.23
N SER A 40 -18.10 14.30 -3.48
CA SER A 40 -16.95 14.85 -4.22
C SER A 40 -15.62 14.56 -3.52
N TRP A 41 -15.60 14.62 -2.19
CA TRP A 41 -14.45 14.30 -1.36
C TRP A 41 -14.14 12.80 -1.37
N ALA A 42 -15.18 11.97 -1.30
CA ALA A 42 -15.05 10.52 -1.41
C ALA A 42 -14.61 10.08 -2.81
N LEU A 43 -14.80 10.90 -3.86
CA LEU A 43 -14.25 10.70 -5.22
C LEU A 43 -12.73 10.89 -5.30
N ASP A 44 -12.06 11.35 -4.23
CA ASP A 44 -10.61 11.43 -4.17
C ASP A 44 -9.95 10.02 -4.19
N PRO A 45 -9.24 9.65 -5.27
CA PRO A 45 -8.60 8.35 -5.41
C PRO A 45 -7.41 8.18 -4.46
N THR A 46 -6.84 9.26 -3.91
CA THR A 46 -5.75 9.16 -2.93
C THR A 46 -6.18 8.53 -1.60
N ARG A 47 -7.50 8.43 -1.39
CA ARG A 47 -8.11 7.83 -0.20
C ARG A 47 -8.64 6.41 -0.43
N ARG A 48 -8.47 5.84 -1.63
CA ARG A 48 -9.05 4.53 -2.01
C ARG A 48 -7.98 3.50 -2.32
N MET A 49 -8.02 2.38 -1.61
CA MET A 49 -7.19 1.20 -1.89
C MET A 49 -7.64 0.45 -3.16
N GLU A 50 -8.93 0.53 -3.53
CA GLU A 50 -9.49 -0.04 -4.77
C GLU A 50 -10.35 1.01 -5.50
N PRO A 51 -9.74 1.87 -6.34
CA PRO A 51 -10.46 2.99 -6.97
C PRO A 51 -11.66 2.56 -7.82
N HIS A 52 -11.52 1.45 -8.55
CA HIS A 52 -12.43 1.03 -9.62
C HIS A 52 -13.71 0.32 -9.14
N ARG A 53 -13.68 -0.36 -7.98
CA ARG A 53 -14.83 -1.20 -7.53
C ARG A 53 -16.09 -0.38 -7.30
N TRP A 54 -15.95 0.80 -6.69
CA TRP A 54 -17.06 1.65 -6.27
C TRP A 54 -17.25 2.89 -7.11
N GLU A 55 -16.37 3.03 -8.09
CA GLU A 55 -16.20 4.17 -8.95
C GLU A 55 -17.51 4.61 -9.63
N ARG A 56 -18.12 3.66 -10.33
CA ARG A 56 -19.36 3.86 -11.07
C ARG A 56 -20.54 4.13 -10.14
N ALA A 57 -20.61 3.43 -9.00
CA ALA A 57 -21.68 3.60 -8.03
C ALA A 57 -21.62 4.98 -7.38
N LEU A 58 -20.44 5.42 -6.93
CA LEU A 58 -20.30 6.73 -6.29
C LEU A 58 -20.58 7.87 -7.27
N LYS A 59 -20.13 7.76 -8.53
CA LYS A 59 -20.49 8.72 -9.58
C LYS A 59 -21.99 8.81 -9.81
N ALA A 60 -22.64 7.65 -9.94
CA ALA A 60 -24.09 7.61 -10.15
C ALA A 60 -24.82 8.31 -9.00
N GLU A 61 -24.37 8.10 -7.76
CA GLU A 61 -24.93 8.79 -6.59
C GLU A 61 -24.61 10.28 -6.55
N HIS A 62 -23.39 10.68 -6.89
CA HIS A 62 -23.02 12.08 -7.00
C HIS A 62 -23.92 12.82 -7.99
N TRP A 63 -24.11 12.27 -9.20
CA TRP A 63 -25.02 12.83 -10.20
C TRP A 63 -26.46 12.83 -9.73
N ARG A 64 -26.91 11.75 -9.07
CA ARG A 64 -28.27 11.67 -8.51
C ARG A 64 -28.54 12.77 -7.48
N LEU A 65 -27.63 12.99 -6.53
CA LEU A 65 -27.79 14.04 -5.53
C LEU A 65 -27.70 15.43 -6.17
N ARG A 66 -26.78 15.66 -7.10
CA ARG A 66 -26.69 16.91 -7.89
C ARG A 66 -28.02 17.22 -8.59
N ASP A 67 -28.54 16.26 -9.36
CA ASP A 67 -29.77 16.43 -10.13
C ASP A 67 -30.99 16.62 -9.21
N ARG A 68 -31.01 15.94 -8.06
CA ARG A 68 -32.03 16.14 -7.03
C ARG A 68 -31.99 17.54 -6.41
N ILE A 69 -30.80 18.07 -6.13
CA ILE A 69 -30.62 19.45 -5.68
C ILE A 69 -31.15 20.43 -6.74
N LEU A 70 -30.85 20.20 -8.03
CA LEU A 70 -31.36 21.03 -9.13
C LEU A 70 -32.89 21.02 -9.23
N GLU A 71 -33.51 19.86 -9.01
CA GLU A 71 -34.97 19.71 -9.00
C GLU A 71 -35.60 20.47 -7.84
N LEU A 72 -35.11 20.24 -6.61
CA LEU A 72 -35.69 20.78 -5.38
C LEU A 72 -35.47 22.30 -5.22
N THR A 73 -34.39 22.84 -5.81
CA THR A 73 -34.07 24.27 -5.74
C THR A 73 -34.57 25.07 -6.95
N ARG A 74 -35.37 24.46 -7.84
CA ARG A 74 -35.85 25.10 -9.07
C ARG A 74 -36.65 26.38 -8.78
N GLY A 75 -36.32 27.46 -9.47
CA GLY A 75 -37.03 28.75 -9.36
C GLY A 75 -36.64 29.59 -8.14
N THR A 76 -35.56 29.23 -7.44
CA THR A 76 -34.95 30.09 -6.41
C THR A 76 -34.47 31.40 -7.05
N LYS A 77 -35.09 32.51 -6.69
CA LYS A 77 -34.76 33.85 -7.21
C LYS A 77 -33.80 34.57 -6.27
N PRO A 78 -32.70 35.15 -6.76
CA PRO A 78 -31.81 35.96 -5.94
C PRO A 78 -32.56 37.20 -5.42
N SER A 79 -32.91 37.21 -4.13
CA SER A 79 -33.51 38.37 -3.45
C SER A 79 -32.82 38.60 -2.11
N GLY A 80 -31.97 39.63 -2.03
CA GLY A 80 -31.26 39.98 -0.80
C GLY A 80 -30.08 39.05 -0.48
N LYS A 81 -29.93 38.62 0.78
CA LYS A 81 -28.82 37.75 1.21
C LYS A 81 -28.95 36.33 0.62
N LEU A 82 -27.86 35.81 0.06
CA LEU A 82 -27.82 34.46 -0.53
C LEU A 82 -28.10 33.38 0.50
N THR A 83 -29.21 32.64 0.29
CA THR A 83 -29.58 31.46 1.09
C THR A 83 -28.71 30.24 0.75
N LEU A 84 -28.73 29.22 1.61
CA LEU A 84 -28.06 27.94 1.34
C LEU A 84 -28.56 27.28 0.04
N ALA A 85 -29.86 27.36 -0.24
CA ALA A 85 -30.45 26.85 -1.48
C ALA A 85 -29.87 27.52 -2.74
N HIS A 86 -29.63 28.83 -2.73
CA HIS A 86 -28.97 29.52 -3.86
C HIS A 86 -27.54 29.04 -4.06
N ARG A 87 -26.79 28.82 -2.96
CA ARG A 87 -25.41 28.30 -3.04
C ARG A 87 -25.39 26.87 -3.57
N ALA A 88 -26.35 26.05 -3.12
CA ALA A 88 -26.51 24.66 -3.56
C ALA A 88 -26.80 24.57 -5.05
N ARG A 89 -27.75 25.38 -5.51
CA ARG A 89 -28.14 25.44 -6.92
C ARG A 89 -27.02 25.93 -7.82
N SER A 90 -26.36 27.03 -7.44
CA SER A 90 -25.25 27.59 -8.22
C SER A 90 -24.14 26.54 -8.43
N LEU A 91 -23.69 25.84 -7.38
CA LEU A 91 -22.70 24.77 -7.51
C LEU A 91 -23.20 23.60 -8.37
N ALA A 92 -24.43 23.14 -8.15
CA ALA A 92 -24.98 22.01 -8.89
C ALA A 92 -25.13 22.31 -10.39
N LEU A 93 -25.53 23.54 -10.76
CA LEU A 93 -25.61 23.98 -12.16
C LEU A 93 -24.21 24.00 -12.81
N SER A 94 -23.20 24.46 -12.07
CA SER A 94 -21.80 24.50 -12.54
C SER A 94 -21.28 23.10 -12.84
N GLN A 95 -21.46 22.18 -11.90
CA GLN A 95 -21.00 20.80 -12.02
C GLN A 95 -21.76 20.03 -13.11
N TRP A 96 -23.04 20.36 -13.31
CA TRP A 96 -23.83 19.82 -14.42
C TRP A 96 -23.31 20.32 -15.77
N ALA A 97 -23.08 21.64 -15.88
CA ALA A 97 -22.53 22.25 -17.08
C ALA A 97 -21.15 21.68 -17.44
N GLU A 98 -20.23 21.61 -16.48
CA GLU A 98 -18.89 21.03 -16.65
C GLU A 98 -18.94 19.57 -17.12
N ASP A 99 -19.79 18.74 -16.51
CA ASP A 99 -19.98 17.34 -16.90
C ASP A 99 -20.52 17.21 -18.34
N LEU A 100 -21.39 18.13 -18.77
CA LEU A 100 -21.94 18.10 -20.13
C LEU A 100 -20.90 18.51 -21.18
N VAL A 101 -20.13 19.58 -20.94
CA VAL A 101 -19.08 20.05 -21.87
C VAL A 101 -17.87 19.13 -21.90
N ARG A 102 -17.66 18.30 -20.87
CA ARG A 102 -16.65 17.23 -20.89
C ARG A 102 -17.01 16.07 -21.82
N ARG A 103 -18.28 15.94 -22.20
CA ARG A 103 -18.75 14.94 -23.18
C ARG A 103 -18.76 15.58 -24.56
N LYS A 104 -19.64 15.11 -25.45
CA LYS A 104 -19.89 15.70 -26.77
C LYS A 104 -21.32 16.25 -26.82
N PRO A 105 -21.57 17.48 -26.31
CA PRO A 105 -22.89 18.07 -26.26
C PRO A 105 -23.43 18.41 -27.65
N THR A 106 -24.75 18.33 -27.80
CA THR A 106 -25.48 18.87 -28.97
C THR A 106 -25.60 20.39 -28.90
N VAL A 107 -25.94 21.05 -30.00
CA VAL A 107 -26.13 22.52 -30.02
C VAL A 107 -27.20 22.97 -29.02
N ALA A 108 -28.32 22.25 -28.91
CA ALA A 108 -29.36 22.55 -27.94
C ALA A 108 -28.86 22.40 -26.48
N GLN A 109 -28.05 21.37 -26.22
CA GLN A 109 -27.41 21.18 -24.92
C GLN A 109 -26.41 22.29 -24.59
N LEU A 110 -25.72 22.86 -25.59
CA LEU A 110 -24.86 24.03 -25.38
C LEU A 110 -25.68 25.27 -25.00
N ASP A 111 -26.87 25.46 -25.59
CA ASP A 111 -27.79 26.53 -25.20
C ASP A 111 -28.27 26.34 -23.73
N GLU A 112 -28.56 25.10 -23.33
CA GLU A 112 -28.91 24.77 -21.94
C GLU A 112 -27.75 25.01 -20.97
N VAL A 113 -26.53 24.65 -21.35
CA VAL A 113 -25.30 24.91 -20.57
C VAL A 113 -25.08 26.40 -20.36
N GLU A 114 -25.22 27.19 -21.42
CA GLU A 114 -25.08 28.65 -21.35
C GLU A 114 -26.10 29.27 -20.39
N ALA A 115 -27.37 28.90 -20.52
CA ALA A 115 -28.43 29.35 -19.62
C ALA A 115 -28.19 28.91 -18.16
N ALA A 116 -27.72 27.68 -17.94
CA ALA A 116 -27.40 27.16 -16.61
C ALA A 116 -26.24 27.92 -15.95
N LEU A 117 -25.19 28.25 -16.71
CA LEU A 117 -24.05 29.02 -16.23
C LEU A 117 -24.41 30.47 -15.95
N ASP A 118 -25.23 31.10 -16.79
CA ASP A 118 -25.76 32.45 -16.55
C ASP A 118 -26.63 32.50 -15.29
N GLU A 119 -27.48 31.49 -15.08
CA GLU A 119 -28.25 31.34 -13.85
C GLU A 119 -27.32 31.17 -12.64
N ALA A 120 -26.31 30.30 -12.73
CA ALA A 120 -25.37 30.04 -11.64
C ALA A 120 -24.56 31.30 -11.25
N ASP A 121 -24.10 32.06 -12.25
CA ASP A 121 -23.37 33.33 -12.08
C ASP A 121 -24.24 34.40 -11.42
N SER A 122 -25.53 34.49 -11.79
CA SER A 122 -26.47 35.45 -11.21
C SER A 122 -26.70 35.25 -9.71
N MET A 123 -26.48 34.03 -9.20
CA MET A 123 -26.60 33.70 -7.79
C MET A 123 -25.30 34.01 -7.05
N ARG A 124 -24.18 33.47 -7.52
CA ARG A 124 -22.86 33.65 -6.89
C ARG A 124 -21.78 33.36 -7.91
N PRO A 125 -20.71 34.17 -7.98
CA PRO A 125 -19.53 33.79 -8.75
C PRO A 125 -18.80 32.62 -8.06
N LEU A 126 -18.59 31.53 -8.79
CA LEU A 126 -17.74 30.41 -8.42
C LEU A 126 -16.67 30.20 -9.50
N PRO A 127 -15.45 29.78 -9.11
CA PRO A 127 -14.42 29.36 -10.06
C PRO A 127 -14.91 28.23 -11.00
N ASP A 128 -15.71 27.30 -10.49
CA ASP A 128 -16.32 26.18 -11.23
C ASP A 128 -17.10 26.63 -12.49
N HIS A 129 -17.70 27.83 -12.48
CA HIS A 129 -18.42 28.41 -13.63
C HIS A 129 -17.50 28.59 -14.83
N GLN A 130 -16.26 29.02 -14.58
CA GLN A 130 -15.29 29.31 -15.62
C GLN A 130 -14.85 28.04 -16.35
N ARG A 131 -14.80 26.89 -15.68
CA ARG A 131 -14.54 25.58 -16.31
C ARG A 131 -15.62 25.23 -17.32
N GLY A 132 -16.88 25.32 -16.88
CA GLY A 132 -18.04 25.12 -17.75
C GLY A 132 -18.03 26.08 -18.95
N ARG A 133 -17.74 27.37 -18.73
CA ARG A 133 -17.67 28.38 -19.80
C ARG A 133 -16.54 28.10 -20.79
N ARG A 134 -15.34 27.73 -20.35
CA ARG A 134 -14.23 27.34 -21.25
C ARG A 134 -14.62 26.19 -22.17
N GLY A 135 -15.26 25.16 -21.63
CA GLY A 135 -15.74 24.03 -22.40
C GLY A 135 -16.87 24.38 -23.36
N LEU A 136 -17.82 25.20 -22.91
CA LEU A 136 -18.90 25.74 -23.74
C LEU A 136 -18.33 26.51 -24.94
N GLU A 137 -17.45 27.48 -24.69
CA GLU A 137 -16.80 28.28 -25.74
C GLU A 137 -16.04 27.39 -26.74
N ALA A 138 -15.28 26.41 -26.25
CA ALA A 138 -14.56 25.46 -27.10
C ALA A 138 -15.54 24.66 -27.99
N TRP A 139 -16.61 24.10 -27.43
CA TRP A 139 -17.61 23.38 -28.22
C TRP A 139 -18.39 24.27 -29.18
N ARG A 140 -18.66 25.53 -28.82
CA ARG A 140 -19.27 26.52 -29.71
C ARG A 140 -18.37 26.79 -30.91
N ALA A 141 -17.07 26.99 -30.70
CA ALA A 141 -16.11 27.13 -31.79
C ALA A 141 -16.11 25.90 -32.72
N LEU A 142 -16.21 24.69 -32.16
CA LEU A 142 -16.26 23.45 -32.95
C LEU A 142 -17.58 23.22 -33.71
N THR A 143 -18.68 23.83 -33.27
CA THR A 143 -20.04 23.57 -33.79
C THR A 143 -20.64 24.71 -34.61
N GLN A 144 -20.24 25.96 -34.36
CA GLN A 144 -20.75 27.15 -35.05
C GLN A 144 -19.88 27.50 -36.27
N GLY A 145 -20.10 26.82 -37.40
CA GLY A 145 -19.55 27.22 -38.70
C GLY A 145 -18.67 26.18 -39.40
N LYS A 146 -17.61 26.64 -40.08
CA LYS A 146 -16.63 25.76 -40.75
C LYS A 146 -15.76 25.11 -39.67
N HIS A 147 -15.93 23.80 -39.42
CA HIS A 147 -15.19 23.04 -38.38
C HIS A 147 -13.68 23.35 -38.30
N GLU A 148 -13.05 23.62 -39.44
CA GLU A 148 -11.63 23.96 -39.53
C GLU A 148 -11.25 25.26 -38.78
N GLN A 149 -12.15 26.24 -38.72
CA GLN A 149 -11.92 27.46 -37.94
C GLN A 149 -11.92 27.14 -36.44
N GLY A 150 -12.90 26.38 -35.96
CA GLY A 150 -12.95 25.93 -34.57
C GLY A 150 -11.72 25.12 -34.16
N TYR A 151 -11.23 24.25 -35.04
CA TYR A 151 -9.98 23.51 -34.80
C TYR A 151 -8.76 24.42 -34.68
N ARG A 152 -8.68 25.50 -35.48
CA ARG A 152 -7.61 26.50 -35.35
C ARG A 152 -7.70 27.28 -34.05
N GLU A 153 -8.90 27.66 -33.62
CA GLU A 153 -9.13 28.34 -32.36
C GLU A 153 -8.72 27.46 -31.16
N LEU A 154 -9.09 26.17 -31.20
CA LEU A 154 -8.67 25.22 -30.17
C LEU A 154 -7.16 24.99 -30.15
N LEU A 155 -6.51 24.96 -31.32
CA LEU A 155 -5.05 24.90 -31.44
C LEU A 155 -4.36 26.17 -30.90
N SER A 156 -4.93 27.36 -31.13
CA SER A 156 -4.43 28.63 -30.59
C SER A 156 -4.40 28.62 -29.07
N LYS A 157 -5.43 28.07 -28.42
CA LYS A 157 -5.45 27.91 -26.95
C LYS A 157 -4.28 27.04 -26.46
N ALA A 158 -3.94 25.97 -27.18
CA ALA A 158 -2.77 25.13 -26.87
C ALA A 158 -1.43 25.88 -27.08
N GLU A 159 -1.38 26.80 -28.04
CA GLU A 159 -0.20 27.62 -28.32
C GLU A 159 0.02 28.74 -27.30
N GLU A 160 -1.06 29.36 -26.83
CA GLU A 160 -1.04 30.42 -25.82
C GLU A 160 -0.62 29.88 -24.44
N HIS A 161 -1.06 28.66 -24.11
CA HIS A 161 -0.80 28.04 -22.81
C HIS A 161 -0.29 26.59 -22.92
N PRO A 162 0.90 26.34 -23.49
CA PRO A 162 1.40 24.97 -23.71
C PRO A 162 1.49 24.12 -22.44
N GLY A 163 1.85 24.75 -21.32
CA GLY A 163 1.96 24.12 -20.00
C GLY A 163 0.65 23.98 -19.25
N MET A 164 -0.51 24.06 -19.92
CA MET A 164 -1.80 23.87 -19.26
C MET A 164 -1.83 22.52 -18.52
N CYS A 165 -2.11 22.54 -17.23
CA CYS A 165 -2.16 21.39 -16.32
C CYS A 165 -3.61 21.04 -15.97
N ALA A 166 -3.89 19.76 -15.76
CA ALA A 166 -5.20 19.29 -15.31
C ALA A 166 -5.34 19.32 -13.76
N GLN A 167 -4.23 19.36 -13.02
CA GLN A 167 -4.20 19.20 -11.56
C GLN A 167 -3.40 20.31 -10.85
N GLY A 168 -3.74 20.56 -9.57
CA GLY A 168 -2.97 21.45 -8.68
C GLY A 168 -3.29 22.94 -8.83
N VAL A 169 -4.07 23.28 -9.86
CA VAL A 169 -4.61 24.61 -10.08
C VAL A 169 -5.86 24.79 -9.20
N THR A 170 -5.70 25.46 -8.07
CA THR A 170 -6.82 25.81 -7.16
C THR A 170 -7.51 27.10 -7.57
N ASP A 171 -6.91 27.87 -8.49
CA ASP A 171 -7.41 29.15 -8.95
C ASP A 171 -7.71 29.12 -10.47
N ASP A 172 -8.96 29.38 -10.83
CA ASP A 172 -9.39 29.45 -12.23
C ASP A 172 -8.90 30.72 -12.96
N SER A 173 -8.14 31.61 -12.28
CA SER A 173 -7.38 32.70 -12.91
C SER A 173 -6.07 32.25 -13.55
N ASP A 174 -5.65 31.00 -13.31
CA ASP A 174 -4.40 30.46 -13.85
C ASP A 174 -4.51 30.24 -15.38
N PRO A 175 -3.64 30.89 -16.18
CA PRO A 175 -3.57 30.64 -17.61
C PRO A 175 -3.27 29.17 -17.97
N LEU A 176 -2.72 28.39 -17.04
CA LEU A 176 -2.39 26.99 -17.23
C LEU A 176 -3.53 26.03 -16.84
N ASN A 177 -4.80 26.46 -16.81
CA ASN A 177 -5.89 25.57 -16.42
C ASN A 177 -6.49 24.79 -17.61
N PHE A 178 -6.35 23.45 -17.60
CA PHE A 178 -6.95 22.58 -18.62
C PHE A 178 -8.41 22.17 -18.32
N GLN A 179 -8.90 22.38 -17.09
CA GLN A 179 -10.22 21.93 -16.68
C GLN A 179 -11.34 22.66 -17.45
N GLY A 180 -12.26 21.87 -18.01
CA GLY A 180 -13.34 22.31 -18.90
C GLY A 180 -13.06 22.07 -20.38
N LEU A 181 -11.78 21.96 -20.79
CA LEU A 181 -11.40 21.77 -22.19
C LEU A 181 -11.31 20.28 -22.60
N GLU A 182 -11.42 19.35 -21.64
CA GLU A 182 -11.14 17.93 -21.88
C GLU A 182 -12.05 17.34 -22.95
N GLY A 183 -13.34 17.72 -22.97
CA GLY A 183 -14.30 17.25 -23.97
C GLY A 183 -13.92 17.68 -25.39
N ALA A 184 -13.66 18.96 -25.60
CA ALA A 184 -13.28 19.49 -26.91
C ALA A 184 -11.95 18.91 -27.42
N PHE A 185 -10.96 18.75 -26.54
CA PHE A 185 -9.70 18.06 -26.87
C PHE A 185 -9.87 16.55 -27.08
N SER A 186 -11.01 15.97 -26.71
CA SER A 186 -11.36 14.59 -27.05
C SER A 186 -12.10 14.44 -28.38
N ASP A 187 -12.33 15.53 -29.13
CA ASP A 187 -13.03 15.44 -30.43
C ASP A 187 -12.20 14.69 -31.47
N GLU A 188 -12.71 13.56 -31.94
CA GLU A 188 -12.06 12.74 -32.97
C GLU A 188 -11.85 13.48 -34.30
N GLY A 189 -12.73 14.43 -34.62
CA GLY A 189 -12.59 15.28 -35.81
C GLY A 189 -11.37 16.20 -35.68
N PHE A 190 -11.17 16.81 -34.51
CA PHE A 190 -9.98 17.59 -34.19
C PHE A 190 -8.71 16.74 -34.28
N HIS A 191 -8.71 15.53 -33.71
CA HIS A 191 -7.57 14.62 -33.80
C HIS A 191 -7.25 14.27 -35.26
N ALA A 192 -8.26 13.87 -36.03
CA ALA A 192 -8.11 13.54 -37.44
C ALA A 192 -7.61 14.74 -38.26
N TRP A 193 -8.03 15.95 -37.92
CA TRP A 193 -7.54 17.18 -38.55
C TRP A 193 -6.06 17.42 -38.21
N LEU A 194 -5.67 17.31 -36.94
CA LEU A 194 -4.27 17.46 -36.51
C LEU A 194 -3.34 16.45 -37.17
N ARG A 195 -3.76 15.18 -37.29
CA ARG A 195 -2.97 14.13 -37.96
C ARG A 195 -2.68 14.41 -39.44
N LYS A 196 -3.50 15.25 -40.09
CA LYS A 196 -3.29 15.67 -41.49
C LYS A 196 -2.43 16.92 -41.60
N GLN A 197 -2.23 17.67 -40.52
CA GLN A 197 -1.38 18.85 -40.53
C GLN A 197 0.09 18.45 -40.58
N LYS A 198 0.88 19.20 -41.35
CA LYS A 198 2.33 19.14 -41.21
C LYS A 198 2.71 19.89 -39.93
N PRO A 199 3.51 19.31 -39.01
CA PRO A 199 3.99 20.03 -37.85
C PRO A 199 4.61 21.37 -38.23
N ALA A 200 4.30 22.41 -37.47
CA ALA A 200 4.90 23.72 -37.63
C ALA A 200 6.42 23.62 -37.49
N ALA A 201 7.14 24.56 -38.10
CA ALA A 201 8.58 24.66 -37.88
C ALA A 201 8.83 24.91 -36.39
N ARG A 202 9.77 24.15 -35.81
CA ARG A 202 10.07 24.26 -34.37
C ARG A 202 10.37 25.73 -34.02
N PRO A 203 9.66 26.32 -33.04
CA PRO A 203 9.96 27.67 -32.58
C PRO A 203 11.34 27.71 -31.90
N LYS A 204 11.85 28.92 -31.61
CA LYS A 204 13.15 29.12 -30.94
C LYS A 204 12.97 29.67 -29.53
N GLY A 205 13.98 29.44 -28.68
CA GLY A 205 14.06 30.03 -27.35
C GLY A 205 12.97 29.53 -26.40
N LYS A 206 12.42 30.44 -25.58
CA LYS A 206 11.47 30.10 -24.51
C LYS A 206 10.24 29.33 -25.03
N LYS A 207 9.68 29.74 -26.16
CA LYS A 207 8.47 29.11 -26.73
C LYS A 207 8.67 27.62 -27.05
N ALA A 208 9.86 27.21 -27.52
CA ALA A 208 10.16 25.79 -27.72
C ALA A 208 10.20 25.03 -26.40
N LYS A 209 10.87 25.61 -25.39
CA LYS A 209 10.95 25.01 -24.05
C LYS A 209 9.57 24.84 -23.43
N ASP A 210 8.71 25.86 -23.53
CA ASP A 210 7.35 25.83 -22.99
C ASP A 210 6.50 24.74 -23.69
N LEU A 211 6.65 24.56 -25.02
CA LEU A 211 6.01 23.48 -25.76
C LEU A 211 6.51 22.09 -25.34
N ASP A 212 7.82 21.94 -25.14
CA ASP A 212 8.43 20.66 -24.74
C ASP A 212 8.01 20.28 -23.30
N GLU A 213 8.00 21.24 -22.38
CA GLU A 213 7.50 21.06 -21.01
C GLU A 213 6.00 20.74 -21.01
N GLY A 214 5.21 21.47 -21.81
CA GLY A 214 3.79 21.21 -22.00
C GLY A 214 3.50 19.82 -22.56
N LEU A 215 4.35 19.33 -23.47
CA LEU A 215 4.24 18.00 -24.05
C LEU A 215 4.51 16.91 -23.00
N LEU A 216 5.55 17.09 -22.17
CA LEU A 216 5.86 16.16 -21.08
C LEU A 216 4.76 16.18 -20.00
N LEU A 217 4.22 17.35 -19.67
CA LEU A 217 3.03 17.51 -18.81
C LEU A 217 1.84 16.72 -19.36
N ALA A 218 1.51 16.95 -20.63
CA ALA A 218 0.43 16.24 -21.30
C ALA A 218 0.69 14.73 -21.36
N ALA A 219 1.92 14.28 -21.58
CA ALA A 219 2.24 12.85 -21.70
C ALA A 219 2.10 12.08 -20.38
N GLY A 220 2.31 12.72 -19.23
CA GLY A 220 2.14 12.06 -17.92
C GLY A 220 2.63 12.80 -16.67
N LEU A 221 3.21 14.00 -16.78
CA LEU A 221 3.66 14.78 -15.61
C LEU A 221 2.56 15.60 -14.91
N ASP A 222 1.31 15.57 -15.38
CA ASP A 222 0.15 15.92 -14.55
C ASP A 222 0.13 14.94 -13.34
N ALA A 223 0.74 15.36 -12.22
CA ALA A 223 1.20 14.47 -11.15
C ALA A 223 0.06 13.79 -10.39
N LYS A 224 -0.14 12.51 -10.73
CA LYS A 224 -1.14 11.51 -10.30
C LYS A 224 -2.19 11.31 -11.40
N PRO A 225 -2.61 10.07 -11.70
CA PRO A 225 -3.81 9.83 -12.48
C PRO A 225 -5.02 10.26 -11.63
N PHE A 226 -5.28 11.57 -11.56
CA PHE A 226 -6.60 12.10 -11.28
C PHE A 226 -7.23 12.46 -12.62
N PHE A 227 -7.51 11.45 -13.43
CA PHE A 227 -8.80 11.47 -14.10
C PHE A 227 -9.73 10.81 -13.10
N GLY A 228 -10.66 11.60 -12.56
CA GLY A 228 -11.72 11.01 -11.77
C GLY A 228 -12.31 9.81 -12.54
N PRO A 229 -12.82 8.82 -11.82
CA PRO A 229 -13.63 7.74 -12.37
C PRO A 229 -14.18 7.93 -13.78
N GLY A 230 -13.96 7.03 -14.74
CA GLY A 230 -14.71 6.97 -16.00
C GLY A 230 -14.78 8.25 -16.84
N PHE A 231 -13.64 8.88 -17.15
CA PHE A 231 -13.53 9.76 -18.32
C PHE A 231 -13.02 8.93 -19.51
N GLU A 232 -13.89 8.67 -20.48
CA GLU A 232 -13.58 7.90 -21.71
C GLU A 232 -13.04 8.79 -22.86
N GLY A 233 -12.76 10.07 -22.59
CA GLY A 233 -12.31 11.01 -23.61
C GLY A 233 -10.80 10.99 -23.82
N ASN A 234 -10.37 10.91 -25.08
CA ASN A 234 -8.98 10.87 -25.50
C ASN A 234 -8.30 12.27 -25.45
N SER A 235 -8.62 13.07 -24.44
CA SER A 235 -8.23 14.49 -24.30
C SER A 235 -6.71 14.66 -24.22
N ARG A 236 -6.04 13.75 -23.52
CA ARG A 236 -4.58 13.72 -23.39
C ARG A 236 -3.91 13.59 -24.77
N THR A 237 -4.40 12.66 -25.59
CA THR A 237 -3.94 12.51 -26.98
C THR A 237 -4.20 13.77 -27.80
N GLY A 238 -5.37 14.42 -27.62
CA GLY A 238 -5.65 15.70 -28.29
C GLY A 238 -4.65 16.79 -27.94
N ARG A 239 -4.29 16.93 -26.64
CA ARG A 239 -3.27 17.88 -26.19
C ARG A 239 -1.91 17.57 -26.80
N VAL A 240 -1.48 16.31 -26.73
CA VAL A 240 -0.20 15.87 -27.31
C VAL A 240 -0.17 16.14 -28.82
N LEU A 241 -1.22 15.79 -29.56
CA LEU A 241 -1.30 16.06 -30.99
C LEU A 241 -1.24 17.55 -31.31
N ALA A 242 -1.90 18.39 -30.52
CA ALA A 242 -1.87 19.84 -30.69
C ALA A 242 -0.47 20.41 -30.47
N LEU A 243 0.20 20.02 -29.37
CA LEU A 243 1.55 20.46 -29.05
C LEU A 243 2.57 20.00 -30.11
N VAL A 244 2.46 18.76 -30.59
CA VAL A 244 3.29 18.26 -31.69
C VAL A 244 3.01 19.03 -32.99
N ALA A 245 1.75 19.35 -33.29
CA ALA A 245 1.41 20.17 -34.45
C ALA A 245 2.00 21.60 -34.36
N LEU A 246 2.16 22.14 -33.14
CA LEU A 246 2.82 23.42 -32.85
C LEU A 246 4.35 23.34 -32.85
N GLY A 247 4.93 22.15 -33.02
CA GLY A 247 6.38 21.94 -33.11
C GLY A 247 7.06 21.57 -31.79
N ALA A 248 6.32 21.03 -30.81
CA ALA A 248 6.91 20.39 -29.64
C ALA A 248 7.79 19.18 -30.04
N ASP A 249 8.83 18.93 -29.27
CA ASP A 249 9.79 17.85 -29.53
C ASP A 249 9.37 16.53 -28.89
N LEU A 250 9.04 15.53 -29.71
CA LEU A 250 8.74 14.18 -29.22
C LEU A 250 9.91 13.53 -28.46
N GLU A 251 11.14 13.99 -28.69
CA GLU A 251 12.33 13.51 -28.00
C GLU A 251 12.68 14.33 -26.75
N ALA A 252 11.82 15.28 -26.36
CA ALA A 252 11.93 15.98 -25.08
C ALA A 252 11.96 14.98 -23.92
N LYS A 253 12.68 15.35 -22.86
CA LYS A 253 12.82 14.54 -21.66
C LYS A 253 12.67 15.39 -20.40
N ASP A 254 12.09 14.80 -19.36
CA ASP A 254 11.96 15.42 -18.05
C ASP A 254 13.28 15.44 -17.26
N SER A 255 13.23 15.90 -16.01
CA SER A 255 14.39 15.95 -15.11
C SER A 255 14.98 14.58 -14.77
N SER A 256 14.17 13.51 -14.83
CA SER A 256 14.58 12.11 -14.63
C SER A 256 14.97 11.42 -15.94
N LYS A 257 15.00 12.18 -17.05
CA LYS A 257 15.21 11.75 -18.43
C LYS A 257 14.09 10.84 -18.99
N HIS A 258 12.90 10.84 -18.41
CA HIS A 258 11.75 10.16 -18.98
C HIS A 258 11.36 10.84 -20.31
N SER A 259 11.20 10.05 -21.36
CA SER A 259 10.56 10.49 -22.61
C SER A 259 9.03 10.44 -22.49
N VAL A 260 8.33 10.96 -23.50
CA VAL A 260 6.86 10.87 -23.60
C VAL A 260 6.32 9.43 -23.48
N LEU A 261 7.05 8.42 -23.98
CA LEU A 261 6.65 7.02 -23.84
C LEU A 261 6.78 6.50 -22.41
N HIS A 262 7.81 6.93 -21.67
CA HIS A 262 7.94 6.56 -20.25
C HIS A 262 6.78 7.15 -19.44
N LEU A 263 6.46 8.43 -19.70
CA LEU A 263 5.40 9.15 -19.00
C LEU A 263 4.02 8.54 -19.30
N ALA A 264 3.71 8.24 -20.56
CA ALA A 264 2.45 7.58 -20.93
C ALA A 264 2.33 6.17 -20.33
N ALA A 265 3.44 5.43 -20.27
CA ALA A 265 3.50 4.10 -19.64
C ALA A 265 3.30 4.18 -18.11
N MET A 266 3.84 5.20 -17.44
CA MET A 266 3.69 5.40 -15.99
C MET A 266 2.22 5.54 -15.54
N VAL A 267 1.36 6.06 -16.42
CA VAL A 267 -0.06 6.35 -16.15
C VAL A 267 -1.03 5.36 -16.83
N ASP A 268 -0.51 4.24 -17.35
CA ASP A 268 -1.20 3.19 -18.11
C ASP A 268 -2.08 3.70 -19.27
N ASP A 269 -1.62 4.70 -20.01
CA ASP A 269 -2.37 5.26 -21.14
C ASP A 269 -2.00 4.56 -22.46
N ALA A 270 -2.60 3.38 -22.67
CA ALA A 270 -2.41 2.58 -23.86
C ALA A 270 -2.78 3.33 -25.16
N ALA A 271 -3.84 4.16 -25.13
CA ALA A 271 -4.27 4.92 -26.29
C ALA A 271 -3.21 5.95 -26.70
N LEU A 272 -2.65 6.67 -25.71
CA LEU A 272 -1.58 7.61 -25.94
C LEU A 272 -0.29 6.91 -26.38
N VAL A 273 0.11 5.80 -25.75
CA VAL A 273 1.29 5.01 -26.16
C VAL A 273 1.21 4.65 -27.64
N LYS A 274 0.05 4.15 -28.08
CA LYS A 274 -0.18 3.82 -29.50
C LYS A 274 -0.04 5.04 -30.40
N GLU A 275 -0.56 6.19 -30.00
CA GLU A 275 -0.45 7.43 -30.78
C GLU A 275 0.98 7.96 -30.83
N LEU A 276 1.71 7.96 -29.71
CA LEU A 276 3.10 8.41 -29.63
C LEU A 276 4.02 7.57 -30.53
N LEU A 277 3.83 6.25 -30.54
CA LEU A 277 4.55 5.35 -31.45
C LEU A 277 4.20 5.66 -32.92
N ARG A 278 2.93 5.96 -33.23
CA ARG A 278 2.49 6.38 -34.59
C ARG A 278 3.12 7.71 -35.00
N LEU A 279 3.31 8.63 -34.05
CA LEU A 279 3.97 9.92 -34.26
C LEU A 279 5.50 9.80 -34.38
N GLY A 280 6.07 8.64 -34.08
CA GLY A 280 7.50 8.35 -34.22
C GLY A 280 8.34 8.63 -32.97
N ALA A 281 7.74 8.61 -31.78
CA ALA A 281 8.50 8.67 -30.53
C ALA A 281 9.49 7.49 -30.44
N ALA A 282 10.74 7.77 -30.05
CA ALA A 282 11.82 6.77 -30.07
C ALA A 282 11.58 5.59 -29.10
N PRO A 283 11.42 4.34 -29.59
CA PRO A 283 11.24 3.17 -28.73
C PRO A 283 12.49 2.80 -27.92
N GLU A 284 13.67 3.20 -28.37
CA GLU A 284 14.96 2.99 -27.71
C GLU A 284 15.28 4.04 -26.63
N ALA A 285 14.37 4.99 -26.38
CA ALA A 285 14.56 5.99 -25.35
C ALA A 285 14.78 5.32 -23.98
N VAL A 286 15.74 5.85 -23.23
CA VAL A 286 16.00 5.44 -21.85
C VAL A 286 16.06 6.63 -20.90
N ASP A 287 15.69 6.37 -19.64
CA ASP A 287 15.73 7.32 -18.53
C ASP A 287 17.12 7.43 -17.86
N SER A 288 17.19 8.10 -16.70
CA SER A 288 18.42 8.27 -15.92
C SER A 288 18.99 6.97 -15.36
N LYS A 289 18.17 5.93 -15.15
CA LYS A 289 18.55 4.58 -14.72
C LYS A 289 18.80 3.65 -15.91
N LYS A 290 18.80 4.18 -17.14
CA LYS A 290 18.81 3.41 -18.39
C LYS A 290 17.60 2.47 -18.55
N SER A 291 16.54 2.71 -17.81
CA SER A 291 15.28 1.99 -17.94
C SER A 291 14.58 2.41 -19.23
N THR A 292 13.93 1.46 -19.89
CA THR A 292 13.05 1.71 -21.06
C THR A 292 11.61 1.96 -20.60
N PRO A 293 10.70 2.41 -21.50
CA PRO A 293 9.28 2.53 -21.16
C PRO A 293 8.65 1.21 -20.66
N LEU A 294 9.16 0.04 -21.10
CA LEU A 294 8.70 -1.26 -20.60
C LEU A 294 9.07 -1.50 -19.13
N HIS A 295 10.21 -1.02 -18.66
CA HIS A 295 10.56 -1.10 -17.24
C HIS A 295 9.61 -0.26 -16.39
N VAL A 296 9.32 0.97 -16.84
CA VAL A 296 8.39 1.87 -16.15
C VAL A 296 6.97 1.28 -16.14
N ALA A 297 6.51 0.72 -17.26
CA ALA A 297 5.23 0.02 -17.33
C ALA A 297 5.17 -1.15 -16.34
N ALA A 298 6.23 -1.96 -16.24
CA ALA A 298 6.27 -3.08 -15.31
C ALA A 298 6.28 -2.64 -13.84
N GLU A 299 7.04 -1.59 -13.51
CA GLU A 299 7.10 -1.01 -12.16
C GLU A 299 5.75 -0.46 -11.69
N HIS A 300 4.98 0.16 -12.60
CA HIS A 300 3.69 0.80 -12.30
C HIS A 300 2.49 -0.11 -12.53
N GLY A 301 2.69 -1.34 -13.02
CA GLY A 301 1.59 -2.29 -13.27
C GLY A 301 0.76 -1.96 -14.51
N SER A 302 1.34 -1.26 -15.49
CA SER A 302 0.67 -0.75 -16.67
C SER A 302 0.51 -1.81 -17.76
N VAL A 303 -0.29 -2.84 -17.45
CA VAL A 303 -0.51 -4.04 -18.29
C VAL A 303 -0.98 -3.66 -19.69
N SER A 304 -1.86 -2.65 -19.80
CA SER A 304 -2.45 -2.21 -21.06
C SER A 304 -1.41 -1.67 -22.05
N CYS A 305 -0.30 -1.12 -21.54
CA CYS A 305 0.78 -0.53 -22.34
C CYS A 305 1.81 -1.55 -22.84
N ILE A 306 2.06 -2.65 -22.10
CA ILE A 306 3.19 -3.57 -22.34
C ILE A 306 3.16 -4.13 -23.77
N ALA A 307 2.01 -4.66 -24.21
CA ALA A 307 1.88 -5.25 -25.54
C ALA A 307 2.07 -4.22 -26.67
N LEU A 308 1.68 -2.96 -26.44
CA LEU A 308 1.83 -1.89 -27.42
C LEU A 308 3.28 -1.42 -27.53
N LEU A 309 3.96 -1.24 -26.40
CA LEU A 309 5.38 -0.86 -26.36
C LEU A 309 6.25 -1.91 -27.05
N ALA A 310 6.04 -3.19 -26.75
CA ALA A 310 6.78 -4.29 -27.39
C ALA A 310 6.55 -4.33 -28.91
N LYS A 311 5.28 -4.23 -29.35
CA LYS A 311 4.94 -4.15 -30.79
C LYS A 311 5.49 -2.87 -31.45
N GLY A 312 5.65 -1.80 -30.68
CA GLY A 312 6.25 -0.54 -31.09
C GLY A 312 7.77 -0.58 -31.25
N GLY A 313 8.41 -1.73 -31.00
CA GLY A 313 9.85 -1.91 -31.15
C GLY A 313 10.67 -1.60 -29.89
N VAL A 314 10.02 -1.37 -28.73
CA VAL A 314 10.76 -1.24 -27.46
C VAL A 314 11.38 -2.61 -27.16
N PRO A 315 12.72 -2.71 -26.98
CA PRO A 315 13.36 -4.01 -26.76
C PRO A 315 12.92 -4.60 -25.42
N VAL A 316 12.30 -5.78 -25.47
CA VAL A 316 11.66 -6.42 -24.30
C VAL A 316 12.68 -6.83 -23.24
N ASP A 317 13.83 -7.35 -23.67
CA ASP A 317 14.94 -7.76 -22.79
C ASP A 317 16.02 -6.67 -22.67
N ALA A 318 15.69 -5.39 -22.89
CA ALA A 318 16.62 -4.30 -22.61
C ALA A 318 17.08 -4.34 -21.14
N LEU A 319 18.34 -4.01 -20.90
CA LEU A 319 18.91 -3.97 -19.55
C LEU A 319 19.01 -2.54 -19.04
N ASP A 320 18.51 -2.31 -17.84
CA ASP A 320 18.74 -1.07 -17.08
C ASP A 320 20.22 -0.95 -16.62
N ALA A 321 20.55 0.13 -15.91
CA ALA A 321 21.91 0.37 -15.40
C ALA A 321 22.39 -0.68 -14.40
N SER A 322 21.47 -1.41 -13.77
CA SER A 322 21.73 -2.50 -12.84
C SER A 322 21.80 -3.87 -13.54
N GLY A 323 21.63 -3.92 -14.85
CA GLY A 323 21.64 -5.17 -15.62
C GLY A 323 20.34 -5.99 -15.48
N ARG A 324 19.21 -5.34 -15.22
CA ARG A 324 17.89 -5.94 -15.03
C ARG A 324 17.00 -5.66 -16.22
N THR A 325 16.12 -6.60 -16.57
CA THR A 325 15.03 -6.42 -17.55
C THR A 325 13.74 -5.93 -16.87
N ALA A 326 12.70 -5.62 -17.65
CA ALA A 326 11.40 -5.25 -17.12
C ALA A 326 10.75 -6.33 -16.23
N LEU A 327 11.07 -7.62 -16.44
CA LEU A 327 10.56 -8.72 -15.60
C LEU A 327 11.00 -8.64 -14.13
N PHE A 328 12.08 -7.91 -13.81
CA PHE A 328 12.51 -7.69 -12.44
C PHE A 328 11.55 -6.78 -11.66
N GLU A 329 10.86 -5.88 -12.36
CA GLU A 329 9.95 -4.91 -11.76
C GLU A 329 8.51 -5.42 -11.68
N ALA A 330 8.19 -6.56 -12.33
CA ALA A 330 6.85 -7.15 -12.38
C ALA A 330 6.41 -7.67 -11.00
N ARG A 331 5.65 -6.85 -10.27
CA ARG A 331 5.17 -7.17 -8.91
C ARG A 331 3.95 -8.10 -8.90
N GLN A 332 3.17 -8.10 -9.98
CA GLN A 332 1.91 -8.83 -10.11
C GLN A 332 2.00 -9.84 -11.26
N ALA A 333 1.24 -10.92 -11.17
CA ALA A 333 1.32 -12.04 -12.10
C ALA A 333 0.84 -11.68 -13.51
N ASP A 334 -0.15 -10.79 -13.62
CA ASP A 334 -0.66 -10.25 -14.89
C ASP A 334 0.38 -9.39 -15.62
N VAL A 335 1.13 -8.56 -14.90
CA VAL A 335 2.28 -7.79 -15.45
C VAL A 335 3.36 -8.73 -15.97
N ALA A 336 3.72 -9.74 -15.17
CA ALA A 336 4.71 -10.75 -15.57
C ALA A 336 4.22 -11.52 -16.81
N GLN A 337 2.95 -11.94 -16.82
CA GLN A 337 2.35 -12.66 -17.94
C GLN A 337 2.34 -11.80 -19.20
N ALA A 338 1.97 -10.52 -19.11
CA ALA A 338 1.99 -9.61 -20.24
C ALA A 338 3.38 -9.41 -20.84
N LEU A 339 4.43 -9.36 -20.00
CA LEU A 339 5.83 -9.31 -20.48
C LEU A 339 6.24 -10.61 -21.16
N ILE A 340 5.88 -11.77 -20.61
CA ILE A 340 6.14 -13.08 -21.23
C ILE A 340 5.41 -13.20 -22.57
N ASP A 341 4.15 -12.79 -22.65
CA ASP A 341 3.34 -12.79 -23.87
C ASP A 341 3.92 -11.81 -24.92
N ALA A 342 4.59 -10.75 -24.47
CA ALA A 342 5.35 -9.83 -25.32
C ALA A 342 6.71 -10.40 -25.78
N GLY A 343 7.09 -11.60 -25.34
CA GLY A 343 8.31 -12.30 -25.73
C GLY A 343 9.50 -12.10 -24.80
N ALA A 344 9.29 -11.66 -23.55
CA ALA A 344 10.36 -11.52 -22.58
C ALA A 344 11.00 -12.87 -22.25
N ASN A 345 12.33 -12.91 -22.18
CA ASN A 345 13.04 -14.09 -21.73
C ASN A 345 13.03 -14.14 -20.18
N PRO A 346 12.43 -15.17 -19.55
CA PRO A 346 12.32 -15.25 -18.10
C PRO A 346 13.66 -15.43 -17.37
N ASN A 347 14.74 -15.71 -18.11
CA ASN A 347 16.10 -15.87 -17.59
C ASN A 347 17.02 -14.68 -17.91
N ALA A 348 16.54 -13.66 -18.63
CA ALA A 348 17.37 -12.53 -19.02
C ALA A 348 17.75 -11.65 -17.82
N GLY A 349 19.03 -11.30 -17.74
CA GLY A 349 19.63 -10.48 -16.70
C GLY A 349 21.14 -10.67 -16.64
N LYS A 350 21.87 -9.76 -15.98
CA LYS A 350 23.34 -9.78 -15.96
C LYS A 350 23.89 -10.64 -14.82
N GLY A 351 23.77 -11.96 -14.94
CA GLY A 351 24.22 -12.90 -13.89
C GLY A 351 23.39 -12.81 -12.61
N TRP A 352 22.18 -12.27 -12.70
CA TRP A 352 21.12 -12.26 -11.70
C TRP A 352 19.82 -12.36 -12.51
N THR A 353 18.91 -13.26 -12.15
CA THR A 353 17.70 -13.56 -12.97
C THR A 353 16.42 -13.07 -12.28
N PRO A 354 15.31 -12.88 -12.99
CA PRO A 354 14.03 -12.51 -12.38
C PRO A 354 13.62 -13.42 -11.22
N LEU A 355 13.89 -14.73 -11.30
CA LEU A 355 13.62 -15.65 -10.19
C LEU A 355 14.42 -15.31 -8.93
N HIS A 356 15.70 -14.90 -9.03
CA HIS A 356 16.47 -14.49 -7.86
C HIS A 356 15.84 -13.26 -7.20
N GLN A 357 15.38 -12.28 -7.99
CA GLN A 357 14.73 -11.08 -7.47
C GLN A 357 13.43 -11.42 -6.72
N HIS A 358 12.56 -12.21 -7.35
CA HIS A 358 11.23 -12.51 -6.82
C HIS A 358 11.26 -13.49 -5.65
N ALA A 359 12.28 -14.36 -5.57
CA ALA A 359 12.52 -15.27 -4.45
C ALA A 359 12.63 -14.57 -3.08
N ARG A 360 12.98 -13.28 -3.07
CA ARG A 360 13.23 -12.48 -1.85
C ARG A 360 11.96 -11.96 -1.18
N PHE A 361 10.82 -11.98 -1.88
CA PHE A 361 9.58 -11.33 -1.42
C PHE A 361 8.44 -12.35 -1.34
N LYS A 362 7.95 -12.62 -0.13
CA LYS A 362 6.97 -13.68 0.16
C LYS A 362 5.71 -13.61 -0.71
N GLU A 363 5.26 -12.42 -1.09
CA GLU A 363 4.07 -12.19 -1.90
C GLU A 363 4.24 -12.49 -3.41
N ARG A 364 5.46 -12.79 -3.88
CA ARG A 364 5.76 -13.00 -5.31
C ARG A 364 5.51 -14.42 -5.82
N GLY A 365 4.90 -15.30 -5.03
CA GLY A 365 4.54 -16.66 -5.44
C GLY A 365 3.82 -16.72 -6.81
N PRO A 366 2.75 -15.94 -7.05
CA PRO A 366 2.06 -15.92 -8.33
C PRO A 366 2.94 -15.50 -9.52
N VAL A 367 3.87 -14.56 -9.31
CA VAL A 367 4.83 -14.13 -10.35
C VAL A 367 5.82 -15.26 -10.65
N ILE A 368 6.36 -15.91 -9.63
CA ILE A 368 7.28 -17.05 -9.78
C ILE A 368 6.60 -18.18 -10.56
N GLU A 369 5.33 -18.47 -10.30
CA GLU A 369 4.58 -19.47 -11.06
C GLU A 369 4.50 -19.15 -12.55
N VAL A 370 4.22 -17.90 -12.92
CA VAL A 370 4.20 -17.45 -14.31
C VAL A 370 5.58 -17.64 -14.96
N LEU A 371 6.64 -17.21 -14.27
CA LEU A 371 8.01 -17.33 -14.76
C LEU A 371 8.42 -18.80 -14.97
N LEU A 372 8.13 -19.68 -14.01
CA LEU A 372 8.42 -21.12 -14.12
C LEU A 372 7.64 -21.77 -15.27
N LYS A 373 6.35 -21.44 -15.43
CA LYS A 373 5.55 -21.90 -16.58
C LYS A 373 6.12 -21.41 -17.92
N ALA A 374 6.73 -20.23 -17.94
CA ALA A 374 7.40 -19.67 -19.11
C ALA A 374 8.82 -20.23 -19.37
N GLY A 375 9.31 -21.15 -18.53
CA GLY A 375 10.64 -21.76 -18.70
C GLY A 375 11.78 -21.07 -17.95
N ALA A 376 11.48 -20.34 -16.88
CA ALA A 376 12.53 -19.84 -15.98
C ALA A 376 13.31 -20.99 -15.34
N ASP A 377 14.63 -20.88 -15.32
CA ASP A 377 15.55 -21.89 -14.80
C ASP A 377 15.99 -21.54 -13.36
N ALA A 378 15.44 -22.27 -12.40
CA ALA A 378 15.76 -22.14 -10.98
C ALA A 378 17.13 -22.71 -10.58
N SER A 379 17.90 -23.26 -11.52
CA SER A 379 19.25 -23.78 -11.28
C SER A 379 20.37 -22.79 -11.61
N LEU A 380 20.05 -21.70 -12.31
CA LEU A 380 21.01 -20.66 -12.67
C LEU A 380 21.61 -20.03 -11.42
N LYS A 381 22.93 -19.85 -11.43
CA LYS A 381 23.67 -19.23 -10.34
C LYS A 381 23.92 -17.77 -10.62
N ASN A 382 23.77 -16.93 -9.60
CA ASN A 382 24.14 -15.53 -9.66
C ASN A 382 25.66 -15.30 -9.51
N GLY A 383 26.08 -14.04 -9.48
CA GLY A 383 27.48 -13.64 -9.29
C GLY A 383 28.13 -14.09 -7.97
N SER A 384 27.33 -14.36 -6.92
CA SER A 384 27.79 -14.95 -5.64
C SER A 384 27.74 -16.49 -5.64
N GLY A 385 27.33 -17.11 -6.75
CA GLY A 385 27.22 -18.56 -6.88
C GLY A 385 25.95 -19.17 -6.27
N GLN A 386 24.99 -18.33 -5.85
CA GLN A 386 23.71 -18.74 -5.27
C GLN A 386 22.66 -18.96 -6.37
N THR A 387 21.76 -19.92 -6.17
CA THR A 387 20.57 -20.12 -7.00
C THR A 387 19.36 -19.35 -6.44
N PRO A 388 18.27 -19.14 -7.21
CA PRO A 388 17.04 -18.54 -6.68
C PRO A 388 16.46 -19.29 -5.46
N VAL A 389 16.64 -20.61 -5.41
CA VAL A 389 16.25 -21.42 -4.25
C VAL A 389 17.03 -21.02 -3.01
N GLN A 390 18.36 -20.83 -3.14
CA GLN A 390 19.20 -20.41 -2.03
C GLN A 390 18.85 -18.99 -1.58
N GLU A 391 18.58 -18.09 -2.52
CA GLU A 391 18.12 -16.73 -2.24
C GLU A 391 16.80 -16.71 -1.47
N ALA A 392 15.82 -17.54 -1.86
CA ALA A 392 14.56 -17.68 -1.14
C ALA A 392 14.79 -18.16 0.31
N LEU A 393 15.70 -19.11 0.51
CA LEU A 393 16.00 -19.65 1.84
C LEU A 393 16.73 -18.64 2.73
N GLU A 394 17.66 -17.85 2.19
CA GLU A 394 18.34 -16.76 2.91
C GLU A 394 17.38 -15.66 3.35
N HIS A 395 16.37 -15.38 2.53
CA HIS A 395 15.29 -14.45 2.84
C HIS A 395 14.11 -15.09 3.58
N LYS A 396 14.30 -16.28 4.17
CA LYS A 396 13.30 -17.02 4.98
C LYS A 396 11.97 -17.32 4.25
N ASN A 397 12.00 -17.42 2.93
CA ASN A 397 10.85 -17.71 2.08
C ASN A 397 10.78 -19.19 1.68
N ALA A 398 10.62 -20.08 2.67
CA ALA A 398 10.61 -21.53 2.47
C ALA A 398 9.55 -22.00 1.45
N SER A 399 8.36 -21.39 1.45
CA SER A 399 7.32 -21.71 0.47
C SER A 399 7.74 -21.39 -0.96
N LEU A 400 8.46 -20.28 -1.18
CA LEU A 400 8.96 -19.93 -2.51
C LEU A 400 10.11 -20.82 -2.92
N ALA A 401 11.00 -21.19 -2.00
CA ALA A 401 12.04 -22.18 -2.25
C ALA A 401 11.43 -23.52 -2.72
N GLN A 402 10.37 -23.98 -2.05
CA GLN A 402 9.65 -25.19 -2.45
C GLN A 402 9.00 -25.04 -3.84
N LEU A 403 8.37 -23.89 -4.12
CA LEU A 403 7.80 -23.58 -5.42
C LEU A 403 8.85 -23.62 -6.55
N LEU A 404 10.07 -23.17 -6.26
CA LEU A 404 11.23 -23.18 -7.15
C LEU A 404 11.89 -24.57 -7.28
N GLY A 405 11.30 -25.61 -6.69
CA GLY A 405 11.75 -26.99 -6.83
C GLY A 405 12.74 -27.46 -5.77
N ALA A 406 12.90 -26.72 -4.66
CA ALA A 406 13.68 -27.21 -3.52
C ALA A 406 13.10 -28.52 -3.00
N LYS A 407 13.97 -29.50 -2.79
CA LYS A 407 13.63 -30.79 -2.16
C LYS A 407 14.41 -30.90 -0.88
N ALA A 408 13.75 -31.32 0.19
CA ALA A 408 14.41 -31.67 1.43
C ALA A 408 15.44 -32.79 1.15
N PRO A 409 16.70 -32.66 1.59
CA PRO A 409 17.68 -33.72 1.44
C PRO A 409 17.21 -34.99 2.16
N LYS A 410 17.50 -36.16 1.58
CA LYS A 410 17.23 -37.44 2.23
C LYS A 410 18.19 -37.59 3.41
N GLY A 411 17.68 -37.42 4.63
CA GLY A 411 18.50 -37.48 5.85
C GLY A 411 19.26 -38.80 6.00
N LYS A 412 20.49 -38.71 6.53
CA LYS A 412 21.19 -39.85 7.13
C LYS A 412 20.78 -39.95 8.60
N ALA A 413 20.77 -41.17 9.15
CA ALA A 413 20.45 -41.41 10.56
C ALA A 413 21.32 -40.53 11.49
N GLY A 414 20.67 -39.83 12.44
CA GLY A 414 21.33 -38.98 13.45
C GLY A 414 21.25 -37.46 13.23
N THR A 415 20.60 -36.99 12.17
CA THR A 415 20.35 -35.56 11.88
C THR A 415 18.97 -35.12 12.38
N LEU A 416 18.82 -33.87 12.83
CA LEU A 416 17.52 -33.26 13.16
C LEU A 416 16.50 -33.49 12.02
N ASP A 417 15.57 -34.43 12.20
CA ASP A 417 14.42 -34.57 11.30
C ASP A 417 13.32 -33.65 11.82
N VAL A 418 13.04 -32.58 11.08
CA VAL A 418 11.94 -31.65 11.42
C VAL A 418 10.58 -32.15 10.95
N ARG A 419 10.50 -33.25 10.18
CA ARG A 419 9.21 -33.83 9.74
C ARG A 419 8.29 -34.23 10.90
N PRO A 420 8.80 -34.86 11.98
CA PRO A 420 8.01 -35.08 13.18
C PRO A 420 7.45 -33.79 13.82
N LEU A 421 8.18 -32.67 13.77
CA LEU A 421 7.68 -31.37 14.24
C LEU A 421 6.58 -30.82 13.32
N LEU A 422 6.72 -30.98 11.99
CA LEU A 422 5.68 -30.60 11.02
C LEU A 422 4.41 -31.44 11.20
N GLU A 423 4.55 -32.75 11.42
CA GLU A 423 3.41 -33.63 11.69
C GLU A 423 2.73 -33.30 13.02
N ALA A 424 3.50 -32.98 14.07
CA ALA A 424 2.95 -32.49 15.32
C ALA A 424 2.23 -31.16 15.14
N LEU A 425 2.77 -30.24 14.32
CA LEU A 425 2.13 -28.97 13.99
C LEU A 425 0.78 -29.19 13.29
N GLU A 426 0.70 -30.12 12.34
CA GLU A 426 -0.56 -30.46 11.68
C GLU A 426 -1.61 -31.00 12.67
N ARG A 427 -1.21 -31.91 13.56
CA ARG A 427 -2.10 -32.49 14.58
C ARG A 427 -2.56 -31.46 15.61
N GLN A 428 -1.67 -30.58 16.03
CA GLN A 428 -1.90 -29.64 17.13
C GLN A 428 -2.25 -28.23 16.67
N ARG A 429 -2.35 -27.96 15.36
CA ARG A 429 -2.62 -26.62 14.78
C ARG A 429 -3.74 -25.88 15.51
N LYS A 430 -4.88 -26.58 15.73
CA LYS A 430 -6.05 -26.03 16.42
C LYS A 430 -5.80 -25.80 17.91
N THR A 431 -5.07 -26.70 18.57
CA THR A 431 -4.74 -26.60 19.99
C THR A 431 -3.76 -25.46 20.24
N LEU A 432 -2.72 -25.33 19.41
CA LEU A 432 -1.77 -24.23 19.46
C LEU A 432 -2.45 -22.88 19.19
N LEU A 433 -3.33 -22.80 18.19
CA LEU A 433 -4.15 -21.60 17.96
C LEU A 433 -5.07 -21.24 19.13
N LYS A 434 -5.55 -22.24 19.89
CA LYS A 434 -6.45 -22.04 21.04
C LYS A 434 -5.69 -21.70 22.32
N ALA A 435 -4.58 -22.38 22.59
CA ALA A 435 -3.76 -22.18 23.78
C ALA A 435 -3.07 -20.82 23.76
N TRP A 436 -2.70 -20.34 22.56
CA TRP A 436 -1.94 -19.10 22.38
C TRP A 436 -2.80 -18.06 21.64
N TYR A 437 -3.90 -17.65 22.27
CA TYR A 437 -4.92 -16.75 21.73
C TYR A 437 -4.50 -15.26 21.74
N PHE A 438 -3.31 -14.94 21.22
CA PHE A 438 -2.84 -13.56 21.12
C PHE A 438 -2.81 -13.12 19.65
N GLU A 439 -3.82 -12.33 19.28
CA GLU A 439 -4.04 -11.42 18.13
C GLU A 439 -3.55 -11.79 16.71
N ASP A 440 -2.45 -12.52 16.51
CA ASP A 440 -1.85 -12.68 15.17
C ASP A 440 -2.10 -14.04 14.51
N LYS A 441 -2.66 -15.05 15.21
CA LYS A 441 -3.02 -16.39 14.66
C LYS A 441 -1.94 -17.00 13.72
N ASN A 442 -0.66 -16.70 13.96
CA ASN A 442 0.39 -16.90 12.95
C ASN A 442 1.08 -18.28 13.10
N VAL A 443 0.30 -19.36 13.03
CA VAL A 443 0.85 -20.73 12.88
C VAL A 443 1.63 -20.86 11.58
N ASP A 444 1.23 -20.11 10.56
CA ASP A 444 1.87 -20.13 9.25
C ASP A 444 3.36 -19.75 9.36
N GLY A 445 3.75 -18.85 10.27
CA GLY A 445 5.15 -18.54 10.56
C GLY A 445 5.95 -19.73 11.09
N VAL A 446 5.40 -20.49 12.04
CA VAL A 446 6.02 -21.74 12.56
C VAL A 446 6.22 -22.74 11.44
N GLU A 447 5.20 -22.90 10.60
CA GLU A 447 5.25 -23.80 9.45
C GLU A 447 6.33 -23.38 8.45
N GLN A 448 6.49 -22.08 8.18
CA GLN A 448 7.54 -21.57 7.29
C GLN A 448 8.95 -21.86 7.82
N VAL A 449 9.20 -21.62 9.10
CA VAL A 449 10.52 -21.87 9.72
C VAL A 449 10.89 -23.34 9.62
N LEU A 450 9.97 -24.23 10.02
CA LEU A 450 10.20 -25.67 9.99
C LEU A 450 10.39 -26.18 8.55
N LYS A 451 9.60 -25.69 7.58
CA LYS A 451 9.78 -26.01 6.16
C LYS A 451 11.13 -25.51 5.63
N GLY A 452 11.55 -24.31 6.01
CA GLY A 452 12.83 -23.73 5.59
C GLY A 452 14.02 -24.57 6.04
N LEU A 453 14.04 -24.98 7.31
CA LEU A 453 15.04 -25.89 7.86
C LEU A 453 15.04 -27.26 7.19
N ALA A 454 13.85 -27.81 6.90
CA ALA A 454 13.72 -29.06 6.16
C ALA A 454 14.38 -28.95 4.78
N LEU A 455 14.18 -27.84 4.08
CA LEU A 455 14.72 -27.61 2.74
C LEU A 455 16.23 -27.31 2.76
N GLN A 456 16.72 -26.58 3.76
CA GLN A 456 18.15 -26.33 3.98
C GLN A 456 18.91 -27.58 4.42
N GLY A 457 18.20 -28.64 4.79
CA GLY A 457 18.80 -29.86 5.32
C GLY A 457 19.43 -29.64 6.68
N ALA A 458 18.78 -28.85 7.54
CA ALA A 458 19.24 -28.64 8.90
C ALA A 458 19.40 -29.98 9.61
N THR A 459 20.58 -30.20 10.17
CA THR A 459 20.97 -31.44 10.82
C THR A 459 21.12 -31.32 12.33
N SER A 460 21.04 -30.11 12.90
CA SER A 460 21.19 -29.88 14.34
C SER A 460 20.12 -28.94 14.91
N TRP A 461 19.85 -29.10 16.21
CA TRP A 461 19.02 -28.19 17.01
C TRP A 461 19.57 -26.77 17.04
N ASP A 462 20.88 -26.63 16.97
CA ASP A 462 21.55 -25.34 16.88
C ASP A 462 21.11 -24.56 15.63
N GLN A 463 20.90 -25.25 14.50
CA GLN A 463 20.40 -24.61 13.28
C GLN A 463 18.92 -24.21 13.41
N LEU A 464 18.10 -25.01 14.09
CA LEU A 464 16.71 -24.63 14.40
C LEU A 464 16.66 -23.39 15.31
N ALA A 465 17.46 -23.36 16.36
CA ALA A 465 17.55 -22.24 17.26
C ALA A 465 18.08 -20.98 16.56
N GLY A 466 19.03 -21.13 15.62
CA GLY A 466 19.46 -20.05 14.74
C GLY A 466 18.36 -19.55 13.81
N ALA A 467 17.57 -20.44 13.21
CA ALA A 467 16.46 -20.04 12.32
C ALA A 467 15.30 -19.32 13.05
N LEU A 468 15.19 -19.52 14.37
CA LEU A 468 14.27 -18.76 15.23
C LEU A 468 14.77 -17.34 15.54
N GLN A 469 16.02 -16.99 15.21
CA GLN A 469 16.52 -15.62 15.43
C GLN A 469 15.78 -14.61 14.54
N GLY A 470 15.30 -13.53 15.16
CA GLY A 470 14.50 -12.50 14.51
C GLY A 470 13.12 -12.96 14.05
N GLU A 471 12.71 -14.18 14.39
CA GLU A 471 11.31 -14.60 14.29
C GLU A 471 10.51 -14.06 15.47
N LEU A 472 9.20 -14.00 15.29
CA LEU A 472 8.32 -13.53 16.34
C LEU A 472 8.41 -14.47 17.57
N PRO A 473 8.46 -13.94 18.80
CA PRO A 473 8.76 -14.75 20.00
C PRO A 473 7.81 -15.94 20.22
N TRP A 474 6.58 -15.87 19.75
CA TRP A 474 5.63 -16.99 19.81
C TRP A 474 5.93 -18.11 18.80
N THR A 475 6.59 -17.80 17.68
CA THR A 475 7.07 -18.80 16.73
C THR A 475 8.06 -19.73 17.43
N ALA A 476 8.97 -19.16 18.22
CA ALA A 476 9.91 -19.92 19.03
C ALA A 476 9.21 -20.75 20.12
N MET A 477 8.23 -20.17 20.83
CA MET A 477 7.47 -20.89 21.85
C MET A 477 6.67 -22.06 21.25
N ALA A 478 6.01 -21.88 20.12
CA ALA A 478 5.29 -22.95 19.43
C ALA A 478 6.24 -24.08 18.99
N VAL A 479 7.45 -23.74 18.53
CA VAL A 479 8.48 -24.75 18.24
C VAL A 479 8.91 -25.51 19.50
N VAL A 480 9.10 -24.81 20.63
CA VAL A 480 9.42 -25.42 21.93
C VAL A 480 8.32 -26.37 22.39
N GLU A 481 7.06 -25.97 22.27
CA GLU A 481 5.89 -26.81 22.60
C GLU A 481 5.82 -28.06 21.71
N LEU A 482 5.95 -27.90 20.39
CA LEU A 482 5.97 -29.04 19.46
C LEU A 482 7.13 -30.00 19.74
N ALA A 483 8.28 -29.45 20.12
CA ALA A 483 9.46 -30.23 20.46
C ALA A 483 9.30 -31.04 21.76
N ARG A 484 8.43 -30.65 22.69
CA ARG A 484 8.13 -31.44 23.90
C ARG A 484 7.63 -32.83 23.55
N ASP A 485 6.70 -32.92 22.62
CA ASP A 485 5.96 -34.16 22.34
C ASP A 485 6.70 -35.12 21.41
N VAL A 486 7.65 -34.57 20.64
CA VAL A 486 8.20 -35.26 19.47
C VAL A 486 9.60 -35.83 19.71
N LEU A 487 10.34 -35.28 20.66
CA LEU A 487 11.78 -35.53 20.75
C LEU A 487 12.18 -36.66 21.69
N PRO A 488 13.46 -37.10 21.66
CA PRO A 488 14.11 -37.85 22.73
C PRO A 488 14.77 -36.89 23.75
N ALA A 489 14.95 -37.32 25.00
CA ALA A 489 15.53 -36.47 26.07
C ALA A 489 17.02 -36.22 25.81
N GLU A 490 17.53 -35.04 26.15
CA GLU A 490 18.98 -34.80 26.10
C GLU A 490 19.68 -35.58 27.22
N GLU A 491 20.72 -36.33 26.87
CA GLU A 491 21.45 -37.15 27.83
C GLU A 491 22.39 -36.34 28.75
N LYS A 492 22.72 -35.07 28.41
CA LYS A 492 23.68 -34.23 29.16
C LYS A 492 23.31 -32.75 29.15
N ALA A 493 23.49 -32.09 30.29
CA ALA A 493 23.31 -30.64 30.43
C ALA A 493 24.26 -29.84 29.51
N PRO A 494 23.77 -28.78 28.84
CA PRO A 494 24.55 -28.02 27.87
C PRO A 494 25.61 -27.14 28.54
N ARG A 495 26.72 -26.87 27.83
CA ARG A 495 27.72 -25.89 28.25
C ARG A 495 27.28 -24.49 27.86
N LEU A 496 27.15 -23.60 28.85
CA LEU A 496 26.55 -22.29 28.67
C LEU A 496 27.42 -21.20 27.98
N SER A 497 28.45 -21.56 27.20
CA SER A 497 29.36 -20.61 26.55
C SER A 497 29.47 -20.64 25.00
N LYS A 498 28.64 -21.41 24.28
CA LYS A 498 28.59 -21.43 22.79
C LYS A 498 27.17 -21.29 22.22
N LEU A 499 27.03 -20.64 21.06
CA LEU A 499 25.76 -20.39 20.31
C LEU A 499 25.17 -21.68 19.70
N PRO A 500 23.86 -21.67 19.34
CA PRO A 500 22.67 -21.47 20.17
C PRO A 500 22.23 -22.76 20.89
N ARG A 501 21.35 -22.68 21.90
CA ARG A 501 21.09 -23.82 22.82
C ARG A 501 19.62 -24.18 22.92
N PHE A 502 19.32 -25.44 22.69
CA PHE A 502 18.02 -26.04 22.96
C PHE A 502 18.18 -27.08 24.07
N VAL A 503 17.26 -27.12 25.03
CA VAL A 503 17.28 -28.05 26.17
C VAL A 503 15.91 -28.69 26.31
N ARG A 504 15.88 -30.02 26.28
CA ARG A 504 14.64 -30.77 26.50
C ARG A 504 14.50 -31.22 27.95
N GLY A 505 13.40 -30.80 28.57
CA GLY A 505 13.11 -31.04 29.97
C GLY A 505 13.58 -29.89 30.85
N ASP A 506 13.69 -30.15 32.14
CA ASP A 506 14.02 -29.13 33.13
C ASP A 506 15.53 -28.87 33.14
N LEU A 507 15.91 -27.60 33.31
CA LEU A 507 17.30 -27.18 33.41
C LEU A 507 17.55 -26.51 34.75
N VAL A 508 18.56 -27.01 35.48
CA VAL A 508 19.04 -26.38 36.72
C VAL A 508 20.46 -25.87 36.53
N VAL A 509 20.68 -24.59 36.79
CA VAL A 509 21.98 -23.94 36.67
C VAL A 509 22.37 -23.33 38.01
N LYS A 510 23.63 -23.54 38.41
CA LYS A 510 24.19 -22.95 39.63
C LYS A 510 25.03 -21.72 39.28
N GLY A 511 24.72 -20.58 39.90
CA GLY A 511 25.40 -19.31 39.67
C GLY A 511 24.79 -18.47 38.54
N ASP A 512 25.42 -17.32 38.29
CA ASP A 512 24.98 -16.36 37.28
C ASP A 512 25.09 -16.93 35.85
N VAL A 513 24.10 -16.61 35.02
CA VAL A 513 24.02 -17.02 33.61
C VAL A 513 24.06 -15.78 32.73
N HIS A 514 24.99 -15.75 31.79
CA HIS A 514 25.02 -14.74 30.73
C HIS A 514 24.62 -15.38 29.40
N LEU A 515 23.62 -14.79 28.73
CA LEU A 515 23.09 -15.26 27.46
C LEU A 515 23.59 -14.33 26.34
N ASP A 516 24.55 -14.85 25.56
CA ASP A 516 25.07 -14.20 24.34
C ASP A 516 24.27 -14.59 23.08
N GLY A 517 23.25 -15.45 23.20
CA GLY A 517 22.39 -15.90 22.10
C GLY A 517 21.22 -16.78 22.58
N PRO A 518 20.43 -17.39 21.67
CA PRO A 518 19.16 -18.00 22.04
C PRO A 518 19.31 -19.21 22.98
N LEU A 519 18.49 -19.23 24.03
CA LEU A 519 18.29 -20.36 24.94
C LEU A 519 16.82 -20.78 24.93
N LEU A 520 16.56 -22.00 24.47
CA LEU A 520 15.23 -22.60 24.38
C LEU A 520 15.16 -23.78 25.35
N VAL A 521 14.31 -23.73 26.36
CA VAL A 521 14.12 -24.79 27.37
C VAL A 521 12.69 -25.29 27.27
N THR A 522 12.50 -26.59 27.04
CA THR A 522 11.15 -27.14 26.97
C THR A 522 10.53 -27.35 28.35
N GLY A 523 11.29 -27.59 29.41
CA GLY A 523 10.76 -27.77 30.77
C GLY A 523 10.85 -26.50 31.61
N ASP A 524 10.97 -26.67 32.92
CA ASP A 524 11.23 -25.59 33.87
C ASP A 524 12.71 -25.18 33.83
N LEU A 525 12.99 -23.88 33.98
CA LEU A 525 14.35 -23.36 34.08
C LEU A 525 14.56 -22.83 35.50
N THR A 526 15.51 -23.40 36.25
CA THR A 526 15.90 -22.94 37.57
C THR A 526 17.34 -22.46 37.57
N VAL A 527 17.56 -21.19 37.90
CA VAL A 527 18.88 -20.56 37.99
C VAL A 527 19.11 -20.10 39.43
N GLU A 528 20.06 -20.72 40.12
CA GLU A 528 20.52 -20.28 41.44
C GLU A 528 21.47 -19.07 41.30
N GLY A 529 21.00 -18.01 40.66
CA GLY A 529 21.77 -16.82 40.27
C GLY A 529 21.01 -15.89 39.32
N VAL A 530 21.70 -14.85 38.83
CA VAL A 530 21.11 -13.84 37.94
C VAL A 530 21.24 -14.27 36.48
N VAL A 531 20.14 -14.23 35.73
CA VAL A 531 20.10 -14.42 34.29
C VAL A 531 20.25 -13.08 33.60
N ARG A 532 21.33 -12.87 32.85
CA ARG A 532 21.59 -11.68 32.04
C ARG A 532 21.37 -11.99 30.56
N ASN A 533 20.34 -11.40 29.95
CA ASN A 533 19.95 -11.53 28.55
C ASN A 533 20.07 -10.17 27.84
N ALA A 534 21.30 -9.71 27.63
CA ALA A 534 21.61 -8.35 27.16
C ALA A 534 22.35 -8.28 25.82
N GLY A 535 22.50 -9.40 25.11
CA GLY A 535 23.15 -9.44 23.80
C GLY A 535 22.22 -8.99 22.66
N MET A 536 22.78 -8.46 21.56
CA MET A 536 22.00 -8.13 20.34
C MET A 536 21.22 -9.31 19.74
N GLU A 537 21.51 -10.54 20.18
CA GLU A 537 20.89 -11.80 19.77
C GLU A 537 20.11 -12.51 20.91
N GLY A 538 19.78 -11.81 22.00
CA GLY A 538 19.19 -12.38 23.21
C GLY A 538 17.74 -12.86 23.04
N LEU A 539 17.52 -14.17 23.04
CA LEU A 539 16.19 -14.79 23.07
C LEU A 539 16.16 -15.89 24.14
N LEU A 540 15.36 -15.71 25.18
CA LEU A 540 15.12 -16.72 26.21
C LEU A 540 13.70 -17.26 26.10
N VAL A 541 13.54 -18.54 25.81
CA VAL A 541 12.24 -19.21 25.76
C VAL A 541 12.23 -20.36 26.75
N VAL A 542 11.34 -20.32 27.72
CA VAL A 542 11.14 -21.37 28.72
C VAL A 542 9.71 -21.85 28.60
N GLY A 543 9.49 -23.09 28.16
CA GLY A 543 8.13 -23.61 28.05
C GLY A 543 7.47 -23.80 29.42
N GLY A 544 8.26 -24.09 30.46
CA GLY A 544 7.78 -24.33 31.82
C GLY A 544 7.79 -23.06 32.67
N THR A 545 8.05 -23.23 33.96
CA THR A 545 8.25 -22.14 34.92
C THR A 545 9.71 -21.71 34.94
N LEU A 546 9.98 -20.41 34.95
CA LEU A 546 11.32 -19.84 35.13
C LEU A 546 11.51 -19.40 36.58
N HIS A 547 12.44 -20.00 37.30
CA HIS A 547 12.91 -19.57 38.63
C HIS A 547 14.33 -19.01 38.52
N ALA A 548 14.55 -17.78 38.97
CA ALA A 548 15.88 -17.18 39.06
C ALA A 548 15.99 -16.25 40.26
N THR A 549 17.20 -15.95 40.75
CA THR A 549 17.34 -14.91 41.79
C THR A 549 17.12 -13.52 41.18
N GLY A 550 17.53 -13.34 39.92
CA GLY A 550 17.14 -12.18 39.13
C GLY A 550 17.19 -12.43 37.62
N VAL A 551 16.46 -11.64 36.85
CA VAL A 551 16.48 -11.63 35.38
C VAL A 551 16.74 -10.19 34.93
N ASP A 552 17.92 -9.96 34.37
CA ASP A 552 18.36 -8.71 33.76
C ASP A 552 18.27 -8.88 32.24
N THR A 553 17.37 -8.16 31.58
CA THR A 553 17.10 -8.38 30.14
C THR A 553 16.94 -7.09 29.36
N ASP A 554 17.66 -7.01 28.24
CA ASP A 554 17.51 -5.98 27.19
C ASP A 554 16.91 -6.58 25.90
N SER A 555 16.53 -7.87 25.92
CA SER A 555 16.04 -8.61 24.76
C SER A 555 14.81 -9.47 25.08
N GLU A 556 14.38 -10.36 24.18
CA GLU A 556 13.12 -11.08 24.31
C GLU A 556 13.17 -12.25 25.30
N VAL A 557 12.19 -12.31 26.20
CA VAL A 557 12.00 -13.39 27.19
C VAL A 557 10.56 -13.89 27.12
N VAL A 558 10.38 -15.19 26.93
CA VAL A 558 9.08 -15.84 26.84
C VAL A 558 9.03 -17.03 27.80
N VAL A 559 8.09 -17.02 28.74
CA VAL A 559 7.88 -18.07 29.74
C VAL A 559 6.49 -18.65 29.58
N GLY A 560 6.37 -19.97 29.47
CA GLY A 560 5.10 -20.64 29.17
C GLY A 560 4.18 -20.80 30.38
N LYS A 561 4.73 -20.97 31.58
CA LYS A 561 3.99 -21.01 32.85
C LYS A 561 4.33 -19.79 33.71
N ASP A 562 4.83 -20.00 34.92
CA ASP A 562 5.08 -18.92 35.88
C ASP A 562 6.51 -18.36 35.72
N LEU A 563 6.71 -17.10 36.09
CA LEU A 563 8.05 -16.50 36.24
C LEU A 563 8.23 -16.09 37.70
N VAL A 564 9.27 -16.59 38.35
CA VAL A 564 9.63 -16.33 39.76
C VAL A 564 11.06 -15.80 39.81
N ALA A 565 11.23 -14.48 39.79
CA ALA A 565 12.54 -13.82 39.86
C ALA A 565 12.42 -12.33 40.16
N GLN A 566 13.47 -11.69 40.68
CA GLN A 566 13.58 -10.22 40.62
C GLN A 566 13.89 -9.79 39.18
N VAL A 567 13.04 -9.01 38.52
CA VAL A 567 13.26 -8.63 37.11
C VAL A 567 13.82 -7.22 37.04
N VAL A 568 15.01 -7.07 36.46
CA VAL A 568 15.63 -5.78 36.15
C VAL A 568 15.53 -5.57 34.64
N TRP A 569 14.97 -4.45 34.22
CA TRP A 569 14.77 -4.14 32.80
C TRP A 569 15.68 -2.99 32.38
N GLY A 570 16.62 -3.24 31.46
CA GLY A 570 17.56 -2.25 30.95
C GLY A 570 17.15 -1.65 29.59
N HIS A 571 18.01 -0.78 29.05
CA HIS A 571 17.73 0.10 27.92
C HIS A 571 17.57 -0.65 26.57
N GLY A 572 16.42 -0.48 25.91
CA GLY A 572 16.25 -0.84 24.50
C GLY A 572 14.79 -0.71 24.07
N ASN A 573 14.54 -0.07 22.91
CA ASN A 573 13.17 0.24 22.45
C ASN A 573 12.34 -0.99 22.00
N ASP A 574 12.91 -2.21 22.00
CA ASP A 574 12.27 -3.42 21.43
C ASP A 574 12.26 -4.66 22.35
N ALA A 575 12.62 -4.53 23.64
CA ALA A 575 12.61 -5.68 24.57
C ALA A 575 11.17 -6.13 24.92
N SER A 576 10.88 -7.43 24.92
CA SER A 576 9.57 -7.98 25.32
C SER A 576 9.67 -9.14 26.32
N LEU A 577 8.98 -9.02 27.45
CA LEU A 577 8.80 -10.09 28.44
C LEU A 577 7.36 -10.62 28.38
N ARG A 578 7.20 -11.93 28.21
CA ARG A 578 5.89 -12.60 28.14
C ARG A 578 5.86 -13.80 29.07
N VAL A 579 4.77 -13.94 29.82
CA VAL A 579 4.57 -15.02 30.79
C VAL A 579 3.16 -15.58 30.58
N GLY A 580 3.04 -16.90 30.37
CA GLY A 580 1.77 -17.56 30.11
C GLY A 580 0.93 -17.83 31.37
N GLY A 581 1.59 -17.97 32.52
CA GLY A 581 1.00 -18.14 33.85
C GLY A 581 1.18 -16.89 34.72
N VAL A 582 1.64 -17.07 35.96
CA VAL A 582 1.75 -16.01 36.96
C VAL A 582 3.16 -15.39 36.95
N LEU A 583 3.23 -14.06 36.86
CA LEU A 583 4.45 -13.29 37.10
C LEU A 583 4.59 -13.00 38.61
N LYS A 584 5.48 -13.73 39.28
CA LYS A 584 5.85 -13.57 40.69
C LYS A 584 7.21 -12.87 40.76
N ALA A 585 7.23 -11.59 40.41
CA ALA A 585 8.46 -10.82 40.26
C ALA A 585 8.32 -9.39 40.79
N ASP A 586 9.32 -8.95 41.56
CA ASP A 586 9.56 -7.53 41.81
C ASP A 586 10.21 -6.94 40.55
N VAL A 587 9.43 -6.19 39.77
CA VAL A 587 9.91 -5.54 38.54
C VAL A 587 10.55 -4.20 38.90
N VAL A 588 11.85 -4.09 38.72
CA VAL A 588 12.62 -2.85 38.87
C VAL A 588 12.92 -2.29 37.48
N ILE A 589 12.21 -1.21 37.13
CA ILE A 589 12.46 -0.45 35.90
C ILE A 589 13.57 0.55 36.18
N ALA A 590 14.67 0.49 35.44
CA ALA A 590 15.86 1.27 35.75
C ALA A 590 15.72 2.78 35.46
N ASP A 591 14.87 3.24 34.51
CA ASP A 591 14.78 4.67 34.12
C ASP A 591 13.44 5.15 33.50
N ASP A 592 13.19 6.47 33.57
CA ASP A 592 11.88 7.17 33.43
C ASP A 592 11.49 7.62 31.98
N HIS A 593 12.04 7.02 30.93
CA HIS A 593 11.71 7.39 29.54
C HIS A 593 10.53 6.59 28.98
N ASP A 594 9.56 7.27 28.35
CA ASP A 594 8.28 6.78 27.76
C ASP A 594 8.25 5.27 27.40
N ILE A 595 8.07 4.44 28.43
CA ILE A 595 7.91 3.00 28.32
C ILE A 595 6.49 2.74 27.83
N GLN A 596 6.28 2.77 26.52
CA GLN A 596 5.23 1.95 25.90
C GLN A 596 5.63 0.47 25.95
N ALA A 597 6.11 -0.04 27.10
CA ALA A 597 6.12 -1.47 27.32
C ALA A 597 4.66 -1.88 27.24
N LYS A 598 4.29 -2.40 26.08
CA LYS A 598 3.17 -3.30 25.92
C LYS A 598 3.46 -4.51 26.79
N VAL A 599 3.34 -4.37 28.11
CA VAL A 599 2.89 -5.46 28.98
C VAL A 599 1.48 -5.74 28.52
N LYS A 600 1.32 -6.41 27.37
CA LYS A 600 0.05 -7.00 26.94
C LYS A 600 -0.14 -8.27 27.79
N ALA A 601 -0.29 -8.09 29.10
CA ALA A 601 -0.89 -9.10 29.96
C ALA A 601 -2.39 -9.13 29.66
N LYS A 602 -2.79 -9.65 28.48
CA LYS A 602 -4.19 -9.98 28.22
C LYS A 602 -4.47 -11.30 28.92
N HIS A 603 -4.87 -11.23 30.19
CA HIS A 603 -5.30 -12.38 30.98
C HIS A 603 -6.57 -13.01 30.37
N HIS A 604 -6.55 -14.33 30.17
CA HIS A 604 -7.77 -15.14 30.14
C HIS A 604 -8.09 -15.58 31.57
N TYR A 605 -9.18 -15.04 32.11
CA TYR A 605 -9.78 -15.45 33.38
C TYR A 605 -10.53 -16.77 33.18
N GLU A 606 -10.09 -17.83 33.86
CA GLU A 606 -10.99 -18.85 34.39
C GLU A 606 -10.39 -19.33 35.73
N ASN A 607 -10.97 -18.80 36.80
CA ASN A 607 -10.69 -19.05 38.22
C ASN A 607 -9.55 -18.24 38.85
N GLY A 608 -9.88 -17.61 39.97
CA GLY A 608 -9.13 -16.51 40.58
C GLY A 608 -7.79 -16.90 41.17
N ASP A 609 -6.81 -16.01 41.00
CA ASP A 609 -6.19 -15.24 42.09
C ASP A 609 -5.06 -14.38 41.48
N PHE A 610 -5.36 -13.12 41.18
CA PHE A 610 -4.34 -12.09 41.05
C PHE A 610 -4.45 -11.22 42.30
N ASP A 611 -3.53 -11.42 43.24
CA ASP A 611 -3.51 -10.63 44.47
C ASP A 611 -2.93 -9.23 44.18
N ALA A 612 -3.79 -8.33 43.73
CA ALA A 612 -3.50 -6.91 43.57
C ALA A 612 -3.32 -6.18 44.93
N ALA A 613 -3.22 -6.90 46.05
CA ALA A 613 -2.86 -6.34 47.35
C ALA A 613 -1.36 -6.11 47.53
N ASP A 614 -0.50 -6.56 46.61
CA ASP A 614 0.92 -6.26 46.70
C ASP A 614 1.16 -4.75 46.50
N ALA A 615 1.50 -4.08 47.59
CA ALA A 615 1.54 -2.62 47.70
C ALA A 615 2.55 -1.97 46.73
N ALA A 616 3.51 -2.74 46.24
CA ALA A 616 4.54 -2.27 45.31
C ALA A 616 3.99 -1.88 43.92
N LEU A 617 2.97 -2.58 43.40
CA LEU A 617 2.42 -2.32 42.07
C LEU A 617 1.45 -1.13 42.02
N LYS A 618 0.83 -0.77 43.16
CA LYS A 618 -0.06 0.39 43.27
C LYS A 618 0.67 1.71 43.06
N GLU A 619 1.94 1.82 43.44
CA GLU A 619 2.70 3.06 43.27
C GLU A 619 3.12 3.31 41.81
N VAL A 620 3.35 2.25 41.03
CA VAL A 620 3.84 2.34 39.64
C VAL A 620 2.71 2.62 38.66
N PHE A 621 1.57 1.92 38.78
CA PHE A 621 0.48 2.04 37.79
C PHE A 621 -0.43 3.26 38.00
N ILE A 622 -0.61 3.72 39.23
CA ILE A 622 -1.57 4.81 39.52
C ILE A 622 -1.01 6.19 39.14
N LYS A 623 0.32 6.38 39.14
CA LYS A 623 0.91 7.70 38.87
C LYS A 623 0.97 8.11 37.39
N LYS A 624 0.86 7.18 36.42
CA LYS A 624 0.94 7.52 34.98
C LYS A 624 -0.36 7.36 34.18
N ALA A 625 -1.42 6.75 34.74
CA ALA A 625 -2.72 6.65 34.06
C ALA A 625 -3.46 8.00 33.89
N PHE A 626 -3.00 9.08 34.53
CA PHE A 626 -3.65 10.40 34.48
C PHE A 626 -2.97 11.40 33.53
N ALA A 627 -1.97 10.98 32.75
CA ALA A 627 -1.21 11.90 31.90
C ALA A 627 -1.12 11.39 30.45
N ARG A 628 -2.25 11.44 29.73
CA ARG A 628 -2.38 11.86 28.31
C ARG A 628 -3.75 11.43 27.76
N SER A 629 -4.54 12.45 27.44
CA SER A 629 -5.65 12.51 26.47
C SER A 629 -6.17 11.19 25.88
N GLU A 630 -7.27 10.68 26.44
CA GLU A 630 -8.49 10.18 25.77
C GLU A 630 -9.38 9.44 26.80
N LEU A 631 -9.80 10.17 27.85
CA LEU A 631 -10.85 9.68 28.74
C LEU A 631 -12.18 10.23 28.25
N ASP A 632 -13.05 9.36 27.73
CA ASP A 632 -14.45 9.68 27.46
C ASP A 632 -15.13 9.97 28.81
N ARG A 633 -15.18 11.26 29.15
CA ARG A 633 -15.74 11.76 30.41
C ARG A 633 -17.21 11.38 30.57
N ASP A 634 -17.94 11.19 29.48
CA ASP A 634 -19.36 10.84 29.50
C ASP A 634 -19.55 9.34 29.79
N LYS A 635 -18.66 8.47 29.32
CA LYS A 635 -18.62 7.06 29.76
C LYS A 635 -18.24 6.94 31.23
N LEU A 636 -17.27 7.72 31.71
CA LEU A 636 -16.87 7.69 33.11
C LEU A 636 -18.00 8.17 34.02
N PHE A 637 -18.68 9.27 33.65
CA PHE A 637 -19.82 9.78 34.42
C PHE A 637 -21.01 8.81 34.42
N ASN A 638 -21.27 8.10 33.32
CA ASN A 638 -22.34 7.10 33.26
C ASN A 638 -22.03 5.85 34.10
N VAL A 639 -20.78 5.40 34.13
CA VAL A 639 -20.36 4.27 34.98
C VAL A 639 -20.41 4.64 36.47
N LEU A 640 -19.96 5.84 36.84
CA LEU A 640 -20.05 6.35 38.22
C LEU A 640 -21.51 6.56 38.66
N ARG A 641 -22.41 6.92 37.74
CA ARG A 641 -23.85 7.07 38.01
C ARG A 641 -24.59 5.73 38.13
N GLN A 642 -24.13 4.68 37.44
CA GLN A 642 -24.70 3.33 37.50
C GLN A 642 -24.22 2.52 38.73
N SER A 643 -23.06 2.87 39.28
CA SER A 643 -22.42 2.14 40.40
C SER A 643 -22.80 2.72 41.77
N GLY A 644 -24.11 2.85 42.02
CA GLY A 644 -24.72 3.60 43.13
C GLY A 644 -24.42 3.16 44.58
N THR A 645 -23.15 3.03 44.97
CA THR A 645 -22.70 2.87 46.36
C THR A 645 -21.44 3.69 46.62
N VAL A 646 -21.70 4.98 46.84
CA VAL A 646 -21.21 5.87 47.91
C VAL A 646 -19.69 5.91 48.21
N LEU A 647 -19.10 7.03 47.79
CA LEU A 647 -18.03 7.75 48.48
C LEU A 647 -18.44 8.05 49.94
N ALA A 648 -17.72 7.48 50.90
CA ALA A 648 -17.53 7.99 52.26
C ALA A 648 -16.06 7.76 52.66
#